data_AF-A0A5N6ZF49-F1
#
_entry.id   AF-A0A5N6ZF49-F1
#
_cell.length_a   1.000
_cell.length_b   1.000
_cell.length_c   1.000
_cell.angle_alpha   90.00
_cell.angle_beta   90.00
_cell.angle_gamma   90.00
#
_symmetry.space_group_name_H-M   'P 1'
#
loop_
_entity.id
_entity.type
_entity.pdbx_description
1 polymer ?
#
loop_
_entity_poly.entity_id
_entity_poly.type
_entity_poly.pdbx_seq_one_letter_code
_entity_poly.pdbx_strand_id
1 'polypeptide(L)'
;MISTLRKIFLFTISLLYYFMLSSLRSFLSQFCPCRKMECRQNTSRFPSLLSSLWGPRRSQQSISVSTQTQTQTQTQTQTQTQTQTQPQAQAPAPPPKIDIASTLQKKRTAEQDRVSRKTAQNELVDEIENLVGLENVKRQLLGVQNWVQICRRHGREPRNEWYNIVFQGNPGTGKSTIARIYAKMLYAIGISDSSIVRETSGRELAIKGPAGTQQLIKEMVNFESPSAPTAGVLIIDNPHALMTSKLESHKETVDCLLQAMERKTGRIIIVFIGQGADMETFLRENPRVQRRTCSTVTFADFDRTELAQLIGRRITEEYNGKMQVEGGLDGQYMQAAARRLARGRGEGFTNIYAVRQLVETIAHRQAECLMEQQDTGMEDVDYFFFSKDDILGPNPSDIRAQSTAWTSLQSFVGQEPVKASVREVFGTVAENYWREVKNQKRLLVRVNRVFAGPPGTGKTTAAKLYAQILADLGLLSSSEVIVKSLSVFNSLSDTDNILSSTVGKALIIDMDTPETDSETEFQISDSVLDMLIKELSANGENRCTILVGSDYTVDTLLPELKQASRMLEHQVVRFPPLTRDQMEELFQTKLQEQDVDATPEAFQAAMDILESARMRKDFDNARGIERLLAVANRNFDQRRSRAPEGPLSQRVLEPEYFNADLVGGKAALAFREELRHSIVPDDIISTLKRYHHEMKIAWFQGHDPRARVPCALVFKGPSGTGKKTVARHLSSLYYKMGVLKTAAMVECSVTDLVTTSVSHTSIRTRSQLERGRGKLLYVEDAHRLGDNEYTMQAMDELVYLLPKLSHEMVVVLAGPAQEMDHLLANRPRLASLFQEEIPFRNPTPRECLRLLDRRLEEEGVLGPRLFLTDPREATHREFTRAIQILSMFPCWGNAGDIGLLARWMVSVSVKDLPLDGTTFPEIRLTDEQAMACMIKLFNLKRDRLRFNQDQKARNLPRILSQPRSTERGGVRFPV
;
A
#
# COMPACT_ATOMS: atom_id res chain seq x y z
N MET A 1 15.33 -59.48 7.18
CA MET A 1 14.70 -58.22 6.72
C MET A 1 15.37 -56.97 7.28
N ILE A 2 15.30 -56.67 8.59
CA ILE A 2 15.79 -55.37 9.14
C ILE A 2 17.29 -55.13 8.85
N SER A 3 18.16 -56.13 9.03
CA SER A 3 19.59 -56.02 8.66
C SER A 3 19.80 -55.74 7.16
N THR A 4 18.98 -56.35 6.30
CA THR A 4 19.00 -56.16 4.85
C THR A 4 18.61 -54.74 4.46
N LEU A 5 17.52 -54.22 5.04
CA LEU A 5 17.07 -52.83 4.87
C LEU A 5 18.12 -51.82 5.35
N ARG A 6 18.78 -52.07 6.49
CA ARG A 6 19.83 -51.18 7.01
C ARG A 6 21.07 -51.13 6.11
N LYS A 7 21.45 -52.26 5.48
CA LYS A 7 22.51 -52.31 4.47
C LYS A 7 22.13 -51.58 3.18
N ILE A 8 20.90 -51.74 2.69
CA ILE A 8 20.40 -51.01 1.50
C ILE A 8 20.41 -49.50 1.77
N PHE A 9 19.91 -49.06 2.94
CA PHE A 9 19.83 -47.64 3.30
C PHE A 9 21.21 -46.97 3.42
N LEU A 10 22.19 -47.67 4.01
CA LEU A 10 23.58 -47.20 4.05
C LEU A 10 24.22 -47.16 2.64
N PHE A 11 23.94 -48.14 1.80
CA PHE A 11 24.44 -48.17 0.42
C PHE A 11 23.85 -47.04 -0.43
N THR A 12 22.56 -46.71 -0.29
CA THR A 12 21.94 -45.57 -0.97
C THR A 12 22.49 -44.22 -0.49
N ILE A 13 22.80 -44.08 0.80
CA ILE A 13 23.46 -42.87 1.34
C ILE A 13 24.88 -42.72 0.77
N SER A 14 25.69 -43.79 0.72
CA SER A 14 27.01 -43.75 0.07
C SER A 14 26.92 -43.44 -1.43
N LEU A 15 25.92 -43.96 -2.15
CA LEU A 15 25.72 -43.64 -3.56
C LEU A 15 25.37 -42.16 -3.78
N LEU A 16 24.47 -41.60 -2.96
CA LEU A 16 24.11 -40.18 -2.97
C LEU A 16 25.31 -39.27 -2.65
N TYR A 17 26.13 -39.65 -1.67
CA TYR A 17 27.34 -38.89 -1.32
C TYR A 17 28.38 -38.93 -2.44
N TYR A 18 28.55 -40.08 -3.11
CA TYR A 18 29.43 -40.23 -4.26
C TYR A 18 28.95 -39.42 -5.49
N PHE A 19 27.64 -39.40 -5.76
CA PHE A 19 27.05 -38.57 -6.82
C PHE A 19 27.20 -37.06 -6.53
N MET A 20 26.99 -36.63 -5.28
CA MET A 20 27.21 -35.23 -4.88
C MET A 20 28.67 -34.81 -5.04
N LEU A 21 29.63 -35.63 -4.61
CA LEU A 21 31.06 -35.36 -4.79
C LEU A 21 31.51 -35.40 -6.27
N SER A 22 30.94 -36.30 -7.07
CA SER A 22 31.19 -36.36 -8.52
C SER A 22 30.67 -35.11 -9.23
N SER A 23 29.46 -34.66 -8.90
CA SER A 23 28.86 -33.43 -9.43
C SER A 23 29.65 -32.18 -9.01
N LEU A 24 30.10 -32.10 -7.75
CA LEU A 24 30.96 -31.01 -7.28
C LEU A 24 32.29 -30.94 -8.04
N ARG A 25 32.92 -32.10 -8.32
CA ARG A 25 34.16 -32.16 -9.11
C ARG A 25 33.95 -31.68 -10.55
N SER A 26 32.83 -32.05 -11.19
CA SER A 26 32.50 -31.60 -12.54
C SER A 26 32.13 -30.11 -12.61
N PHE A 27 31.56 -29.56 -11.54
CA PHE A 27 31.21 -28.13 -11.45
C PHE A 27 32.45 -27.26 -11.23
N LEU A 28 33.39 -27.70 -10.37
CA LEU A 28 34.64 -26.99 -10.11
C LEU A 28 35.65 -27.03 -11.28
N SER A 29 35.52 -27.97 -12.22
CA SER A 29 36.34 -28.00 -13.44
C SER A 29 35.94 -26.98 -14.52
N GLN A 30 34.83 -26.26 -14.36
CA GLN A 30 34.36 -25.25 -15.34
C GLN A 30 34.77 -23.80 -15.01
N PHE A 31 35.34 -23.55 -13.83
CA PHE A 31 35.78 -22.20 -13.42
C PHE A 31 37.30 -22.10 -13.26
N CYS A 32 38.04 -22.32 -14.35
CA CYS A 32 39.46 -21.98 -14.40
C CYS A 32 39.92 -21.55 -15.81
N PRO A 33 40.20 -20.24 -15.99
CA PRO A 33 41.19 -19.80 -16.96
C PRO A 33 42.23 -18.89 -16.30
N CYS A 34 43.31 -19.48 -15.77
CA CYS A 34 44.52 -18.72 -15.44
C CYS A 34 45.46 -18.67 -16.65
N ARG A 35 45.56 -17.51 -17.33
CA ARG A 35 46.82 -16.88 -17.80
C ARG A 35 46.59 -15.70 -18.76
N LYS A 36 46.87 -14.49 -18.27
CA LYS A 36 47.92 -13.61 -18.79
C LYS A 36 48.06 -12.38 -17.87
N MET A 37 49.22 -12.25 -17.22
CA MET A 37 49.62 -11.02 -16.55
C MET A 37 50.22 -10.06 -17.58
N GLU A 38 49.67 -8.85 -17.69
CA GLU A 38 50.41 -7.69 -18.19
C GLU A 38 50.17 -6.50 -17.26
N CYS A 39 51.07 -6.32 -16.29
CA CYS A 39 51.11 -5.11 -15.49
C CYS A 39 51.77 -3.98 -16.29
N ARG A 40 50.99 -3.00 -16.74
CA ARG A 40 51.52 -1.66 -17.04
C ARG A 40 51.36 -0.76 -15.83
N GLN A 41 52.43 -0.67 -15.04
CA GLN A 41 52.61 0.44 -14.10
C GLN A 41 52.70 1.74 -14.90
N ASN A 42 52.05 2.80 -14.42
CA ASN A 42 52.50 4.15 -14.71
C ASN A 42 52.64 4.91 -13.39
N THR A 43 53.80 5.51 -13.19
CA THR A 43 54.33 5.82 -11.85
C THR A 43 53.91 7.19 -11.34
N SER A 44 53.25 7.26 -10.18
CA SER A 44 53.36 8.43 -9.31
C SER A 44 54.66 8.35 -8.51
N ARG A 45 55.55 9.31 -8.73
CA ARG A 45 56.82 9.42 -7.99
C ARG A 45 56.55 10.06 -6.62
N PHE A 46 56.94 9.40 -5.54
CA PHE A 46 58.02 9.80 -4.61
C PHE A 46 58.08 8.78 -3.44
N PRO A 47 59.26 8.45 -2.89
CA PRO A 47 59.42 7.30 -2.01
C PRO A 47 59.25 7.66 -0.54
N SER A 48 58.53 6.80 0.18
CA SER A 48 58.61 6.69 1.64
C SER A 48 59.85 5.90 2.04
N LEU A 49 60.78 6.51 2.79
CA LEU A 49 61.79 5.77 3.54
C LEU A 49 62.26 6.57 4.77
N LEU A 50 62.11 5.93 5.95
CA LEU A 50 62.87 6.04 7.21
C LEU A 50 62.03 6.37 8.45
N SER A 51 61.89 5.36 9.30
CA SER A 51 61.69 5.51 10.75
C SER A 51 62.40 4.39 11.51
N SER A 52 63.73 4.44 11.53
CA SER A 52 64.56 3.76 12.53
C SER A 52 65.81 4.60 12.80
N LEU A 53 65.88 5.21 14.01
CA LEU A 53 67.10 5.69 14.68
C LEU A 53 66.75 6.51 15.94
N TRP A 54 66.55 5.85 17.08
CA TRP A 54 66.78 6.43 18.41
C TRP A 54 67.63 5.43 19.22
N GLY A 55 68.88 5.79 19.50
CA GLY A 55 69.87 4.95 20.21
C GLY A 55 71.18 5.73 20.42
N PRO A 56 71.81 5.77 21.61
CA PRO A 56 72.74 6.86 21.96
C PRO A 56 74.24 6.53 22.00
N ARG A 57 75.06 7.59 21.79
CA ARG A 57 76.44 7.84 22.31
C ARG A 57 77.50 6.72 22.29
N ARG A 58 78.60 6.90 21.52
CA ARG A 58 79.94 7.29 22.06
C ARG A 58 81.08 7.41 21.01
N SER A 59 81.81 8.53 21.10
CA SER A 59 83.28 8.75 20.97
C SER A 59 84.25 7.98 20.03
N GLN A 60 85.22 8.76 19.51
CA GLN A 60 86.63 8.46 19.13
C GLN A 60 87.06 8.31 17.64
N GLN A 61 87.65 9.40 17.12
CA GLN A 61 88.96 9.57 16.43
C GLN A 61 89.57 8.47 15.53
N SER A 62 89.83 8.82 14.25
CA SER A 62 91.14 8.87 13.53
C SER A 62 90.91 8.88 12.00
N ILE A 63 91.37 9.85 11.18
CA ILE A 63 92.70 9.97 10.51
C ILE A 63 93.01 8.72 9.64
N SER A 64 93.37 8.74 8.34
CA SER A 64 93.77 9.75 7.31
C SER A 64 93.37 9.24 5.88
N VAL A 65 93.42 9.99 4.76
CA VAL A 65 94.50 10.15 3.74
C VAL A 65 93.76 10.76 2.50
N SER A 66 93.91 12.02 2.04
CA SER A 66 94.88 12.59 1.06
C SER A 66 94.97 11.84 -0.31
N THR A 67 95.26 12.39 -1.51
CA THR A 67 95.62 13.73 -2.05
C THR A 67 95.23 13.73 -3.57
N GLN A 68 94.73 14.80 -4.23
CA GLN A 68 95.44 15.73 -5.17
C GLN A 68 94.38 16.59 -5.91
N THR A 69 94.43 17.92 -6.03
CA THR A 69 95.34 18.88 -6.73
C THR A 69 94.88 19.26 -8.15
N GLN A 70 94.48 20.52 -8.36
CA GLN A 70 94.82 21.45 -9.46
C GLN A 70 93.97 22.74 -9.31
N THR A 71 94.29 24.00 -9.67
CA THR A 71 95.49 24.86 -9.91
C THR A 71 94.90 26.26 -10.28
N GLN A 72 95.70 27.34 -10.26
CA GLN A 72 95.38 28.74 -10.68
C GLN A 72 94.64 29.58 -9.60
N THR A 73 95.20 30.58 -8.90
CA THR A 73 96.30 31.57 -9.08
C THR A 73 95.86 32.91 -9.69
N GLN A 74 95.72 33.95 -8.84
CA GLN A 74 96.28 35.33 -8.92
C GLN A 74 95.53 36.23 -7.90
N THR A 75 96.09 36.63 -6.75
CA THR A 75 97.11 37.67 -6.48
C THR A 75 96.63 39.10 -6.78
N GLN A 76 96.35 39.91 -5.74
CA GLN A 76 97.22 41.03 -5.32
C GLN A 76 96.74 41.71 -4.02
N THR A 77 97.65 42.47 -3.42
CA THR A 77 97.62 42.98 -2.03
C THR A 77 98.09 44.44 -2.04
N GLN A 78 97.59 45.25 -1.11
CA GLN A 78 98.25 46.36 -0.35
C GLN A 78 97.22 47.46 -0.05
N THR A 79 96.97 47.86 1.21
CA THR A 79 97.82 48.54 2.22
C THR A 79 97.91 50.05 1.98
N GLN A 80 97.87 50.82 3.09
CA GLN A 80 98.06 52.27 3.27
C GLN A 80 96.77 53.12 3.37
N THR A 81 96.72 54.27 4.06
CA THR A 81 97.43 54.79 5.27
C THR A 81 96.54 55.92 5.86
N GLN A 82 96.73 56.27 7.13
CA GLN A 82 96.00 57.30 7.87
C GLN A 82 96.11 58.71 7.25
N THR A 83 95.06 59.55 7.42
CA THR A 83 95.24 60.97 7.81
C THR A 83 94.08 61.47 8.69
N GLN A 84 94.39 62.37 9.62
CA GLN A 84 93.48 63.07 10.55
C GLN A 84 92.81 64.28 9.82
N THR A 85 91.83 65.06 10.32
CA THR A 85 91.83 65.85 11.59
C THR A 85 90.42 66.41 11.92
N GLN A 86 90.26 66.91 13.16
CA GLN A 86 89.08 67.42 13.90
C GLN A 86 88.67 68.88 13.50
N PRO A 87 87.81 69.68 14.21
CA PRO A 87 86.99 69.50 15.45
C PRO A 87 85.49 69.95 15.27
N GLN A 88 84.54 70.07 16.22
CA GLN A 88 84.52 70.45 17.65
C GLN A 88 83.40 69.72 18.45
N ALA A 89 83.34 69.94 19.78
CA ALA A 89 82.61 69.12 20.75
C ALA A 89 81.40 69.80 21.43
N GLN A 90 80.46 68.99 21.92
CA GLN A 90 79.59 69.27 23.08
C GLN A 90 79.49 68.04 24.00
N ALA A 91 79.07 68.26 25.25
CA ALA A 91 79.35 67.42 26.43
C ALA A 91 78.55 66.08 26.53
N PRO A 92 79.00 65.10 27.34
CA PRO A 92 78.42 63.75 27.36
C PRO A 92 77.16 63.61 28.24
N ALA A 93 76.21 62.81 27.77
CA ALA A 93 75.05 62.34 28.53
C ALA A 93 75.36 61.04 29.30
N PRO A 94 74.70 60.76 30.45
CA PRO A 94 74.97 59.58 31.27
C PRO A 94 74.49 58.26 30.61
N PRO A 95 75.10 57.11 30.95
CA PRO A 95 74.70 55.83 30.38
C PRO A 95 73.28 55.43 30.83
N PRO A 96 72.45 54.84 29.94
CA PRO A 96 71.15 54.30 30.33
C PRO A 96 71.35 53.11 31.28
N LYS A 97 70.60 53.10 32.38
CA LYS A 97 70.59 51.98 33.34
C LYS A 97 70.13 50.71 32.63
N ILE A 98 70.99 49.70 32.56
CA ILE A 98 70.59 48.35 32.16
C ILE A 98 69.71 47.82 33.29
N ASP A 99 68.40 47.72 33.04
CA ASP A 99 67.46 47.20 34.01
C ASP A 99 67.53 45.66 34.04
N ILE A 100 68.44 45.17 34.89
CA ILE A 100 68.71 43.75 35.13
C ILE A 100 67.44 43.03 35.60
N ALA A 101 66.55 43.71 36.33
CA ALA A 101 65.28 43.12 36.77
C ALA A 101 64.39 42.80 35.56
N SER A 102 64.15 43.77 34.66
CA SER A 102 63.34 43.56 33.45
C SER A 102 63.91 42.45 32.54
N THR A 103 65.23 42.28 32.54
CA THR A 103 65.94 41.30 31.70
C THR A 103 65.89 39.89 32.31
N LEU A 104 65.98 39.76 33.63
CA LEU A 104 65.77 38.50 34.36
C LEU A 104 64.30 38.08 34.32
N GLN A 105 63.36 39.02 34.39
CA GLN A 105 61.92 38.77 34.29
C GLN A 105 61.56 38.25 32.90
N LYS A 106 62.02 38.92 31.82
CA LYS A 106 61.90 38.41 30.43
C LYS A 106 62.50 37.01 30.24
N LYS A 107 63.65 36.71 30.87
CA LYS A 107 64.24 35.35 30.83
C LYS A 107 63.40 34.31 31.57
N ARG A 108 62.81 34.65 32.74
CA ARG A 108 61.90 33.76 33.47
C ARG A 108 60.63 33.47 32.69
N THR A 109 59.99 34.50 32.12
CA THR A 109 58.78 34.33 31.29
C THR A 109 59.06 33.49 30.05
N ALA A 110 60.20 33.70 29.37
CA ALA A 110 60.58 32.90 28.19
C ALA A 110 60.88 31.43 28.51
N GLU A 111 61.43 31.13 29.69
CA GLU A 111 61.67 29.74 30.11
C GLU A 111 60.38 29.06 30.60
N GLN A 112 59.51 29.77 31.30
CA GLN A 112 58.16 29.27 31.63
C GLN A 112 57.34 28.97 30.36
N ASP A 113 57.32 29.87 29.38
CA ASP A 113 56.61 29.67 28.13
C ASP A 113 57.21 28.53 27.29
N ARG A 114 58.54 28.30 27.35
CA ARG A 114 59.18 27.10 26.79
C ARG A 114 58.71 25.80 27.46
N VAL A 115 58.61 25.79 28.79
CA VAL A 115 58.11 24.62 29.54
C VAL A 115 56.64 24.37 29.19
N SER A 116 55.79 25.40 29.24
CA SER A 116 54.36 25.32 28.90
C SER A 116 54.12 24.78 27.49
N ARG A 117 54.84 25.29 26.48
CA ARG A 117 54.73 24.78 25.10
C ARG A 117 55.18 23.32 24.96
N LYS A 118 56.17 22.88 25.73
CA LYS A 118 56.65 21.49 25.72
C LYS A 118 55.67 20.54 26.41
N THR A 119 55.06 20.96 27.52
CA THR A 119 53.96 20.21 28.16
C THR A 119 52.77 20.09 27.21
N ALA A 120 52.32 21.22 26.62
CA ALA A 120 51.23 21.24 25.65
C ALA A 120 51.53 20.39 24.40
N GLN A 121 52.80 20.26 23.99
CA GLN A 121 53.19 19.38 22.89
C GLN A 121 53.03 17.90 23.24
N ASN A 122 53.35 17.48 24.47
CA ASN A 122 53.17 16.10 24.92
C ASN A 122 51.68 15.76 25.07
N GLU A 123 50.91 16.60 25.78
CA GLU A 123 49.46 16.44 25.95
C GLU A 123 48.73 16.35 24.60
N LEU A 124 49.20 17.08 23.58
CA LEU A 124 48.63 17.05 22.23
C LEU A 124 48.88 15.72 21.50
N VAL A 125 50.04 15.08 21.70
CA VAL A 125 50.31 13.75 21.12
C VAL A 125 49.35 12.74 21.74
N ASP A 126 49.26 12.72 23.08
CA ASP A 126 48.36 11.83 23.80
C ASP A 126 46.89 12.08 23.42
N GLU A 127 46.45 13.34 23.28
CA GLU A 127 45.09 13.68 22.82
C GLU A 127 44.80 13.21 21.39
N ILE A 128 45.78 13.29 20.47
CA ILE A 128 45.59 12.86 19.07
C ILE A 128 45.61 11.34 18.93
N GLU A 129 46.47 10.63 19.67
CA GLU A 129 46.53 9.16 19.67
C GLU A 129 45.26 8.54 20.28
N ASN A 130 44.68 9.18 21.30
CA ASN A 130 43.42 8.76 21.92
C ASN A 130 42.16 9.03 21.08
N LEU A 131 42.26 9.64 19.89
CA LEU A 131 41.10 9.86 19.01
C LEU A 131 40.84 8.66 18.10
N VAL A 132 39.63 8.10 18.21
CA VAL A 132 39.11 7.05 17.31
C VAL A 132 38.98 7.62 15.89
N GLY A 133 39.59 6.93 14.93
CA GLY A 133 39.45 7.25 13.51
C GLY A 133 40.10 8.56 13.06
N LEU A 134 39.44 9.26 12.13
CA LEU A 134 39.84 10.57 11.61
C LEU A 134 41.22 10.64 10.93
N GLU A 135 41.71 9.53 10.37
CA GLU A 135 43.06 9.43 9.79
C GLU A 135 43.38 10.45 8.68
N ASN A 136 42.39 10.87 7.89
CA ASN A 136 42.56 11.97 6.93
C ASN A 136 42.85 13.31 7.64
N VAL A 137 42.11 13.59 8.73
CA VAL A 137 42.25 14.82 9.53
C VAL A 137 43.60 14.82 10.26
N LYS A 138 43.97 13.71 10.92
CA LYS A 138 45.28 13.54 11.57
C LYS A 138 46.43 13.81 10.60
N ARG A 139 46.36 13.25 9.39
CA ARG A 139 47.35 13.48 8.31
C ARG A 139 47.44 14.95 7.89
N GLN A 140 46.31 15.66 7.81
CA GLN A 140 46.29 17.09 7.46
C GLN A 140 46.86 17.98 8.58
N LEU A 141 46.59 17.67 9.85
CA LEU A 141 47.20 18.35 11.00
C LEU A 141 48.73 18.17 11.04
N LEU A 142 49.20 16.94 10.84
CA LEU A 142 50.64 16.64 10.68
C LEU A 142 51.24 17.37 9.47
N GLY A 143 50.47 17.54 8.39
CA GLY A 143 50.83 18.36 7.24
C GLY A 143 51.15 19.82 7.62
N VAL A 144 50.36 20.43 8.50
CA VAL A 144 50.61 21.79 9.02
C VAL A 144 51.90 21.85 9.85
N GLN A 145 52.15 20.85 10.73
CA GLN A 145 53.39 20.79 11.50
C GLN A 145 54.62 20.66 10.57
N ASN A 146 54.54 19.79 9.57
CA ASN A 146 55.59 19.60 8.58
C ASN A 146 55.84 20.86 7.75
N TRP A 147 54.78 21.57 7.35
CA TRP A 147 54.88 22.85 6.65
C TRP A 147 55.62 23.92 7.48
N VAL A 148 55.30 24.04 8.78
CA VAL A 148 56.00 24.95 9.71
C VAL A 148 57.50 24.60 9.81
N GLN A 149 57.85 23.32 9.87
CA GLN A 149 59.26 22.88 9.87
C GLN A 149 59.97 23.20 8.54
N ILE A 150 59.29 23.02 7.41
CA ILE A 150 59.82 23.33 6.07
C ILE A 150 60.09 24.84 5.93
N CYS A 151 59.14 25.70 6.33
CA CYS A 151 59.35 27.15 6.30
C CYS A 151 60.57 27.57 7.13
N ARG A 152 60.73 27.04 8.36
CA ARG A 152 61.92 27.29 9.20
C ARG A 152 63.22 26.87 8.51
N ARG A 153 63.25 25.70 7.86
CA ARG A 153 64.43 25.21 7.11
C ARG A 153 64.74 26.05 5.87
N HIS A 154 63.73 26.67 5.25
CA HIS A 154 63.91 27.62 4.15
C HIS A 154 64.25 29.05 4.59
N GLY A 155 64.51 29.29 5.88
CA GLY A 155 64.78 30.63 6.41
C GLY A 155 63.58 31.58 6.37
N ARG A 156 62.36 31.04 6.19
CA ARG A 156 61.11 31.80 6.19
C ARG A 156 60.49 31.76 7.58
N GLU A 157 60.06 32.92 8.07
CA GLU A 157 59.29 33.01 9.30
C GLU A 157 57.90 32.36 9.12
N PRO A 158 57.57 31.25 9.81
CA PRO A 158 56.29 30.56 9.63
C PRO A 158 55.08 31.44 9.97
N ARG A 159 55.26 32.45 10.84
CA ARG A 159 54.22 33.46 11.16
C ARG A 159 53.84 34.36 9.96
N ASN A 160 54.42 34.16 8.78
CA ASN A 160 54.05 34.83 7.53
C ASN A 160 53.21 33.95 6.58
N GLU A 161 52.61 32.86 7.08
CA GLU A 161 51.69 32.00 6.32
C GLU A 161 50.25 32.06 6.87
N TRP A 162 49.29 31.57 6.07
CA TRP A 162 47.87 31.50 6.46
C TRP A 162 47.59 30.25 7.31
N TYR A 163 46.87 30.42 8.42
CA TYR A 163 46.45 29.31 9.32
C TYR A 163 44.93 29.27 9.58
N ASN A 164 44.15 30.17 8.99
CA ASN A 164 42.68 30.08 9.09
C ASN A 164 42.21 28.83 8.35
N ILE A 165 41.30 28.06 8.93
CA ILE A 165 40.93 26.74 8.41
C ILE A 165 39.42 26.50 8.51
N VAL A 166 38.88 25.72 7.57
CA VAL A 166 37.46 25.36 7.56
C VAL A 166 37.31 23.88 7.86
N PHE A 167 36.50 23.52 8.86
CA PHE A 167 36.14 22.15 9.21
C PHE A 167 34.67 21.90 8.86
N GLN A 168 34.43 21.02 7.89
CA GLN A 168 33.09 20.72 7.38
C GLN A 168 32.77 19.24 7.49
N GLY A 169 31.51 18.90 7.74
CA GLY A 169 31.03 17.50 7.82
C GLY A 169 29.82 17.36 8.73
N ASN A 170 29.24 16.17 8.83
CA ASN A 170 28.03 15.92 9.62
C ASN A 170 28.21 16.21 11.12
N PRO A 171 27.12 16.45 11.88
CA PRO A 171 27.18 16.58 13.34
C PRO A 171 27.86 15.37 14.01
N GLY A 172 28.50 15.60 15.15
CA GLY A 172 29.11 14.53 15.97
C GLY A 172 30.39 13.90 15.42
N THR A 173 30.95 14.37 14.29
CA THR A 173 32.22 13.89 13.70
C THR A 173 33.49 14.37 14.43
N GLY A 174 33.37 15.08 15.56
CA GLY A 174 34.52 15.55 16.35
C GLY A 174 35.16 16.88 15.91
N LYS A 175 34.54 17.63 14.98
CA LYS A 175 35.08 18.91 14.46
C LYS A 175 35.54 19.90 15.55
N SER A 176 34.71 20.18 16.56
CA SER A 176 35.03 21.12 17.63
C SER A 176 36.16 20.62 18.54
N THR A 177 36.25 19.31 18.75
CA THR A 177 37.36 18.68 19.48
C THR A 177 38.68 18.86 18.72
N ILE A 178 38.69 18.59 17.41
CA ILE A 178 39.86 18.84 16.57
C ILE A 178 40.20 20.34 16.48
N ALA A 179 39.22 21.25 16.53
CA ALA A 179 39.48 22.69 16.51
C ALA A 179 40.24 23.18 17.75
N ARG A 180 39.88 22.67 18.94
CA ARG A 180 40.64 22.92 20.17
C ARG A 180 42.06 22.32 20.08
N ILE A 181 42.20 21.10 19.58
CA ILE A 181 43.51 20.44 19.37
C ILE A 181 44.36 21.24 18.36
N TYR A 182 43.78 21.71 17.26
CA TYR A 182 44.47 22.56 16.28
C TYR A 182 44.96 23.87 16.91
N ALA A 183 44.15 24.50 17.78
CA ALA A 183 44.56 25.70 18.51
C ALA A 183 45.71 25.42 19.49
N LYS A 184 45.64 24.35 20.28
CA LYS A 184 46.75 23.88 21.13
C LYS A 184 48.03 23.63 20.31
N MET A 185 47.89 22.99 19.14
CA MET A 185 49.00 22.68 18.24
C MET A 185 49.71 23.95 17.76
N LEU A 186 48.95 24.97 17.36
CA LEU A 186 49.49 26.26 16.90
C LEU A 186 50.28 26.98 18.00
N TYR A 187 49.83 26.90 19.27
CA TYR A 187 50.59 27.42 20.41
C TYR A 187 51.87 26.60 20.67
N ALA A 188 51.75 25.27 20.75
CA ALA A 188 52.89 24.37 21.01
C ALA A 188 54.02 24.52 19.97
N ILE A 189 53.68 24.60 18.67
CA ILE A 189 54.68 24.81 17.61
C ILE A 189 55.13 26.28 17.46
N GLY A 190 54.51 27.21 18.20
CA GLY A 190 54.91 28.62 18.32
C GLY A 190 54.41 29.56 17.23
N ILE A 191 53.27 29.26 16.61
CA ILE A 191 52.57 30.16 15.66
C ILE A 191 51.72 31.18 16.42
N SER A 192 50.91 30.76 17.40
CA SER A 192 50.27 31.70 18.33
C SER A 192 51.17 31.99 19.53
N ASP A 193 51.10 33.21 20.06
CA ASP A 193 51.85 33.63 21.24
C ASP A 193 51.10 33.35 22.56
N SER A 194 49.81 32.99 22.47
CA SER A 194 49.01 32.52 23.61
C SER A 194 48.27 31.22 23.30
N SER A 195 47.81 30.57 24.36
CA SER A 195 46.88 29.43 24.35
C SER A 195 45.40 29.85 24.42
N ILE A 196 45.08 31.14 24.27
CA ILE A 196 43.69 31.63 24.35
C ILE A 196 42.89 31.09 23.15
N VAL A 197 41.87 30.30 23.48
CA VAL A 197 40.84 29.84 22.56
C VAL A 197 39.51 30.45 22.97
N ARG A 198 38.79 31.05 22.01
CA ARG A 198 37.39 31.47 22.22
C ARG A 198 36.51 30.74 21.22
N GLU A 199 35.44 30.12 21.72
CA GLU A 199 34.39 29.50 20.91
C GLU A 199 33.18 30.45 20.88
N THR A 200 32.56 30.62 19.71
CA THR A 200 31.33 31.38 19.51
C THR A 200 30.54 30.77 18.34
N SER A 201 29.24 31.07 18.23
CA SER A 201 28.41 30.62 17.11
C SER A 201 28.08 31.75 16.14
N GLY A 202 27.79 31.42 14.87
CA GLY A 202 27.31 32.40 13.89
C GLY A 202 26.02 33.11 14.34
N ARG A 203 25.14 32.43 15.08
CA ARG A 203 23.95 33.03 15.70
C ARG A 203 24.29 34.02 16.82
N GLU A 204 25.26 33.68 17.66
CA GLU A 204 25.72 34.56 18.74
C GLU A 204 26.40 35.82 18.19
N LEU A 205 27.21 35.68 17.14
CA LEU A 205 27.81 36.80 16.41
C LEU A 205 26.74 37.67 15.72
N ALA A 206 25.72 37.06 15.12
CA ALA A 206 24.57 37.79 14.55
C ALA A 206 23.85 38.65 15.60
N ILE A 207 23.59 38.10 16.79
CA ILE A 207 22.95 38.81 17.92
C ILE A 207 23.86 39.93 18.46
N LYS A 208 25.16 39.69 18.59
CA LYS A 208 26.16 40.67 19.07
C LYS A 208 26.45 41.78 18.06
N GLY A 209 26.21 41.53 16.78
CA GLY A 209 26.48 42.46 15.68
C GLY A 209 27.95 42.85 15.54
N PRO A 210 28.25 43.88 14.72
CA PRO A 210 29.63 44.26 14.41
C PRO A 210 30.36 44.85 15.63
N ALA A 211 29.67 45.62 16.48
CA ALA A 211 30.25 46.23 17.68
C ALA A 211 30.67 45.16 18.71
N GLY A 212 29.80 44.19 19.02
CA GLY A 212 30.13 43.09 19.93
C GLY A 212 31.19 42.15 19.36
N THR A 213 31.22 41.95 18.03
CA THR A 213 32.27 41.18 17.35
C THR A 213 33.63 41.88 17.43
N GLN A 214 33.68 43.20 17.22
CA GLN A 214 34.90 43.99 17.44
C GLN A 214 35.38 43.93 18.90
N GLN A 215 34.45 43.95 19.87
CA GLN A 215 34.80 43.82 21.28
C GLN A 215 35.41 42.46 21.59
N LEU A 216 34.79 41.36 21.13
CA LEU A 216 35.31 39.99 21.29
C LEU A 216 36.75 39.86 20.74
N ILE A 217 37.02 40.47 19.58
CA ILE A 217 38.36 40.50 18.97
C ILE A 217 39.34 41.35 19.80
N LYS A 218 38.92 42.52 20.30
CA LYS A 218 39.75 43.39 21.15
C LYS A 218 40.12 42.71 22.48
N GLU A 219 39.18 42.00 23.10
CA GLU A 219 39.42 41.24 24.35
C GLU A 219 40.47 40.14 24.18
N MET A 220 40.47 39.43 23.04
CA MET A 220 41.51 38.44 22.73
C MET A 220 42.89 39.06 22.45
N VAL A 221 42.93 40.32 21.98
CA VAL A 221 44.17 40.99 21.55
C VAL A 221 44.85 41.78 22.68
N ASN A 222 44.16 42.08 23.77
CA ASN A 222 44.60 43.07 24.78
C ASN A 222 45.36 42.49 26.00
N PHE A 223 45.74 41.21 26.03
CA PHE A 223 46.54 40.66 27.13
C PHE A 223 48.05 40.97 26.97
N GLU A 224 48.54 41.89 27.79
CA GLU A 224 49.93 42.04 28.27
C GLU A 224 51.09 42.34 27.28
N SER A 225 50.91 42.37 25.94
CA SER A 225 51.98 42.85 25.05
C SER A 225 51.52 43.43 23.70
N PRO A 226 51.74 44.75 23.45
CA PRO A 226 51.50 45.38 22.14
C PRO A 226 52.35 44.82 20.98
N SER A 227 53.35 43.99 21.28
CA SER A 227 54.32 43.44 20.33
C SER A 227 54.09 41.96 19.96
N ALA A 228 53.03 41.31 20.47
CA ALA A 228 52.68 39.95 20.06
C ALA A 228 52.00 39.94 18.67
N PRO A 229 52.59 39.34 17.62
CA PRO A 229 51.99 39.33 16.28
C PRO A 229 50.70 38.51 16.17
N THR A 230 50.49 37.48 16.99
CA THR A 230 49.29 36.61 16.90
C THR A 230 48.79 36.19 18.29
N ALA A 231 47.64 36.73 18.69
CA ALA A 231 47.16 36.74 20.06
C ALA A 231 46.35 35.50 20.50
N GLY A 232 45.78 34.72 19.58
CA GLY A 232 44.97 33.54 19.92
C GLY A 232 44.18 32.95 18.77
N VAL A 233 43.26 32.02 19.07
CA VAL A 233 42.40 31.33 18.09
C VAL A 233 40.92 31.54 18.40
N LEU A 234 40.16 31.96 17.38
CA LEU A 234 38.72 32.12 17.41
C LEU A 234 38.05 30.98 16.63
N ILE A 235 37.25 30.17 17.32
CA ILE A 235 36.44 29.10 16.71
C ILE A 235 35.02 29.64 16.50
N ILE A 236 34.53 29.60 15.26
CA ILE A 236 33.19 30.04 14.88
C ILE A 236 32.40 28.83 14.38
N ASP A 237 31.43 28.38 15.18
CA ASP A 237 30.54 27.29 14.81
C ASP A 237 29.30 27.78 14.05
N ASN A 238 28.93 27.06 12.99
CA ASN A 238 27.82 27.35 12.09
C ASN A 238 27.78 28.82 11.59
N PRO A 239 28.85 29.31 10.90
CA PRO A 239 28.94 30.69 10.42
C PRO A 239 27.90 31.02 9.34
N HIS A 240 27.31 30.01 8.68
CA HIS A 240 26.19 30.20 7.75
C HIS A 240 24.99 30.95 8.38
N ALA A 241 24.84 30.89 9.71
CA ALA A 241 23.77 31.58 10.42
C ALA A 241 23.88 33.12 10.34
N LEU A 242 25.06 33.65 9.99
CA LEU A 242 25.24 35.07 9.65
C LEU A 242 24.54 35.45 8.32
N MET A 243 24.13 34.46 7.50
CA MET A 243 23.58 34.69 6.16
C MET A 243 22.05 34.55 6.10
N THR A 244 21.41 34.06 7.17
CA THR A 244 19.98 33.73 7.20
C THR A 244 19.04 34.95 7.10
N SER A 245 19.55 36.18 7.26
CA SER A 245 18.77 37.40 7.07
C SER A 245 19.50 38.41 6.19
N LYS A 246 18.73 39.19 5.41
CA LYS A 246 19.24 40.25 4.53
C LYS A 246 19.65 41.54 5.28
N LEU A 247 20.02 41.44 6.56
CA LEU A 247 20.39 42.58 7.39
C LEU A 247 21.84 43.01 7.09
N GLU A 248 22.06 44.29 6.80
CA GLU A 248 23.41 44.82 6.54
C GLU A 248 24.35 44.65 7.74
N SER A 249 23.84 44.69 8.98
CA SER A 249 24.61 44.45 10.21
C SER A 249 25.31 43.09 10.25
N HIS A 250 24.78 42.07 9.56
CA HIS A 250 25.42 40.76 9.47
C HIS A 250 26.59 40.76 8.46
N LYS A 251 26.48 41.51 7.36
CA LYS A 251 27.61 41.71 6.43
C LYS A 251 28.74 42.49 7.09
N GLU A 252 28.41 43.55 7.82
CA GLU A 252 29.37 44.31 8.62
C GLU A 252 30.08 43.44 9.67
N THR A 253 29.37 42.46 10.23
CA THR A 253 29.94 41.46 11.15
C THR A 253 30.93 40.53 10.43
N VAL A 254 30.63 40.07 9.22
CA VAL A 254 31.58 39.30 8.39
C VAL A 254 32.78 40.15 7.94
N ASP A 255 32.58 41.41 7.56
CA ASP A 255 33.67 42.32 7.21
C ASP A 255 34.58 42.62 8.42
N CYS A 256 34.04 42.68 9.64
CA CYS A 256 34.84 42.75 10.87
C CYS A 256 35.74 41.50 11.06
N LEU A 257 35.23 40.30 10.77
CA LEU A 257 36.04 39.07 10.79
C LEU A 257 37.12 39.11 9.69
N LEU A 258 36.76 39.57 8.49
CA LEU A 258 37.70 39.72 7.37
C LEU A 258 38.82 40.73 7.65
N GLN A 259 38.53 41.80 8.40
CA GLN A 259 39.53 42.76 8.87
C GLN A 259 40.48 42.12 9.89
N ALA A 260 39.98 41.26 10.79
CA ALA A 260 40.84 40.49 11.69
C ALA A 260 41.76 39.50 10.94
N MET A 261 41.28 38.99 9.80
CA MET A 261 42.02 38.14 8.85
C MET A 261 42.84 38.93 7.79
N GLU A 262 43.02 40.25 7.91
CA GLU A 262 43.59 41.04 6.81
C GLU A 262 45.10 40.77 6.57
N ARG A 263 45.84 40.48 7.63
CA ARG A 263 47.25 40.02 7.57
C ARG A 263 47.28 38.49 7.49
N LYS A 264 48.35 37.90 6.92
CA LYS A 264 48.46 36.44 6.72
C LYS A 264 48.26 35.61 8.00
N THR A 265 48.75 36.07 9.14
CA THR A 265 48.54 35.48 10.48
C THR A 265 47.40 36.12 11.28
N GLY A 266 46.74 37.15 10.72
CA GLY A 266 45.79 38.01 11.44
C GLY A 266 46.42 38.71 12.65
N ARG A 267 45.58 39.24 13.54
CA ARG A 267 45.89 39.31 14.98
C ARG A 267 45.37 38.08 15.73
N ILE A 268 44.46 37.33 15.11
CA ILE A 268 43.86 36.08 15.58
C ILE A 268 43.77 35.12 14.40
N ILE A 269 43.80 33.82 14.69
CA ILE A 269 43.56 32.76 13.70
C ILE A 269 42.09 32.33 13.82
N ILE A 270 41.37 32.21 12.71
CA ILE A 270 39.94 31.84 12.71
C ILE A 270 39.74 30.42 12.19
N VAL A 271 39.04 29.60 12.97
CA VAL A 271 38.60 28.25 12.61
C VAL A 271 37.08 28.27 12.40
N PHE A 272 36.64 28.02 11.17
CA PHE A 272 35.21 27.94 10.85
C PHE A 272 34.76 26.48 10.92
N ILE A 273 33.65 26.20 11.62
CA ILE A 273 33.07 24.86 11.76
C ILE A 273 31.64 24.86 11.23
N GLY A 274 31.23 23.84 10.48
CA GLY A 274 29.83 23.68 10.07
C GLY A 274 29.51 22.38 9.35
N GLN A 275 28.29 22.27 8.83
CA GLN A 275 27.88 21.16 7.94
C GLN A 275 28.38 21.40 6.50
N GLY A 276 28.45 20.34 5.68
CA GLY A 276 28.99 20.43 4.32
C GLY A 276 28.28 21.46 3.43
N ALA A 277 26.99 21.27 3.19
CA ALA A 277 26.18 22.14 2.33
C ALA A 277 26.14 23.60 2.84
N ASP A 278 26.02 23.78 4.16
CA ASP A 278 26.04 25.09 4.81
C ASP A 278 27.36 25.83 4.59
N MET A 279 28.50 25.14 4.76
CA MET A 279 29.82 25.73 4.60
C MET A 279 30.15 26.02 3.14
N GLU A 280 29.74 25.16 2.21
CA GLU A 280 29.87 25.44 0.78
C GLU A 280 29.09 26.69 0.36
N THR A 281 27.87 26.86 0.89
CA THR A 281 27.05 28.06 0.66
C THR A 281 27.71 29.30 1.25
N PHE A 282 28.13 29.24 2.52
CA PHE A 282 28.82 30.34 3.20
C PHE A 282 30.11 30.78 2.49
N LEU A 283 30.93 29.84 2.00
CA LEU A 283 32.17 30.15 1.29
C LEU A 283 31.91 30.69 -0.13
N ARG A 284 30.88 30.19 -0.82
CA ARG A 284 30.47 30.66 -2.15
C ARG A 284 30.01 32.12 -2.13
N GLU A 285 29.25 32.49 -1.12
CA GLU A 285 28.77 33.87 -0.94
C GLU A 285 29.87 34.80 -0.36
N ASN A 286 30.86 34.25 0.36
CA ASN A 286 31.99 34.99 0.92
C ASN A 286 33.36 34.56 0.34
N PRO A 287 33.64 34.78 -0.95
CA PRO A 287 34.92 34.40 -1.57
C PRO A 287 36.13 35.12 -0.94
N ARG A 288 35.91 36.23 -0.22
CA ARG A 288 36.91 36.93 0.60
C ARG A 288 37.38 36.13 1.82
N VAL A 289 36.53 35.27 2.38
CA VAL A 289 36.88 34.34 3.46
C VAL A 289 37.65 33.16 2.86
N GLN A 290 37.13 32.56 1.79
CA GLN A 290 37.73 31.40 1.12
C GLN A 290 39.19 31.67 0.64
N ARG A 291 39.50 32.88 0.16
CA ARG A 291 40.87 33.28 -0.22
C ARG A 291 41.84 33.46 0.95
N ARG A 292 41.35 33.52 2.19
CA ARG A 292 42.13 33.71 3.42
C ARG A 292 42.16 32.47 4.31
N THR A 293 41.47 31.39 3.92
CA THR A 293 41.53 30.06 4.54
C THR A 293 42.57 29.21 3.82
N CYS A 294 43.49 28.60 4.56
CA CYS A 294 44.59 27.81 4.02
C CYS A 294 44.19 26.39 3.58
N SER A 295 43.13 25.84 4.17
CA SER A 295 42.60 24.51 3.86
C SER A 295 41.13 24.37 4.27
N THR A 296 40.44 23.44 3.62
CA THR A 296 39.11 22.96 4.01
C THR A 296 39.21 21.46 4.31
N VAL A 297 39.03 21.09 5.58
CA VAL A 297 39.08 19.72 6.08
C VAL A 297 37.67 19.16 6.09
N THR A 298 37.46 18.09 5.31
CA THR A 298 36.19 17.34 5.31
C THR A 298 36.28 16.18 6.30
N PHE A 299 35.37 16.18 7.26
CA PHE A 299 35.16 15.13 8.26
C PHE A 299 34.12 14.15 7.72
N ALA A 300 34.55 12.91 7.46
CA ALA A 300 33.66 11.82 7.10
C ALA A 300 32.91 11.27 8.32
N ASP A 301 31.78 10.62 8.08
CA ASP A 301 31.09 9.83 9.12
C ASP A 301 31.95 8.64 9.56
N PHE A 302 31.94 8.33 10.85
CA PHE A 302 32.71 7.22 11.40
C PHE A 302 32.31 5.89 10.75
N ASP A 303 33.28 5.05 10.43
CA ASP A 303 33.06 3.73 9.83
C ASP A 303 32.46 2.69 10.81
N ARG A 304 32.22 1.46 10.35
CA ARG A 304 31.56 0.44 11.19
C ARG A 304 32.42 -0.02 12.37
N THR A 305 33.74 0.00 12.20
CA THR A 305 34.75 -0.36 13.20
C THR A 305 34.98 0.79 14.17
N GLU A 306 35.08 2.02 13.68
CA GLU A 306 35.15 3.25 14.48
C GLU A 306 33.89 3.42 15.34
N LEU A 307 32.69 3.18 14.79
CA LEU A 307 31.44 3.21 15.58
C LEU A 307 31.41 2.14 16.68
N ALA A 308 31.88 0.92 16.42
CA ALA A 308 31.95 -0.14 17.45
C ALA A 308 32.86 0.28 18.61
N GLN A 309 34.05 0.81 18.30
CA GLN A 309 34.99 1.34 19.29
C GLN A 309 34.40 2.51 20.08
N LEU A 310 33.67 3.42 19.43
CA LEU A 310 32.99 4.53 20.10
C LEU A 310 31.88 4.07 21.06
N ILE A 311 31.07 3.06 20.70
CA ILE A 311 30.05 2.50 21.59
C ILE A 311 30.73 1.83 22.80
N GLY A 312 31.73 0.97 22.58
CA GLY A 312 32.44 0.28 23.66
C GLY A 312 33.16 1.22 24.62
N ARG A 313 33.81 2.27 24.08
CA ARG A 313 34.41 3.35 24.86
C ARG A 313 33.36 4.11 25.68
N ARG A 314 32.22 4.45 25.08
CA ARG A 314 31.15 5.18 25.76
C ARG A 314 30.60 4.41 26.96
N ILE A 315 30.34 3.10 26.81
CA ILE A 315 29.92 2.21 27.91
C ILE A 315 30.99 2.18 29.01
N THR A 316 32.26 2.07 28.62
CA THR A 316 33.38 2.04 29.59
C THR A 316 33.48 3.34 30.39
N GLU A 317 33.36 4.50 29.73
CA GLU A 317 33.38 5.82 30.38
C GLU A 317 32.16 6.06 31.28
N GLU A 318 30.95 5.71 30.82
CA GLU A 318 29.68 6.00 31.50
C GLU A 318 29.48 5.11 32.75
N TYR A 319 29.95 3.87 32.72
CA TYR A 319 29.83 2.91 33.82
C TYR A 319 31.15 2.66 34.58
N ASN A 320 32.16 3.52 34.40
CA ASN A 320 33.49 3.41 35.04
C ASN A 320 34.14 2.02 34.88
N GLY A 321 33.98 1.40 33.71
CA GLY A 321 34.50 0.07 33.38
C GLY A 321 33.85 -1.11 34.12
N LYS A 322 32.77 -0.91 34.89
CA LYS A 322 32.07 -1.97 35.63
C LYS A 322 31.09 -2.78 34.79
N MET A 323 30.50 -2.17 33.77
CA MET A 323 29.47 -2.77 32.92
C MET A 323 30.09 -3.86 32.04
N GLN A 324 29.61 -5.09 32.22
CA GLN A 324 29.90 -6.23 31.37
C GLN A 324 28.92 -6.29 30.20
N VAL A 325 29.36 -6.90 29.09
CA VAL A 325 28.60 -6.95 27.84
C VAL A 325 28.69 -8.38 27.29
N GLU A 326 27.56 -8.99 26.94
CA GLU A 326 27.52 -10.33 26.36
C GLU A 326 28.44 -10.41 25.13
N GLY A 327 29.33 -11.40 25.09
CA GLY A 327 30.32 -11.55 24.02
C GLY A 327 31.44 -10.49 23.98
N GLY A 328 31.48 -9.55 24.93
CA GLY A 328 32.51 -8.52 25.09
C GLY A 328 32.29 -7.24 24.27
N LEU A 329 33.00 -6.17 24.63
CA LEU A 329 32.90 -4.83 24.01
C LEU A 329 33.25 -4.83 22.51
N ASP A 330 34.18 -5.69 22.07
CA ASP A 330 34.53 -5.91 20.66
C ASP A 330 33.74 -7.07 20.01
N GLY A 331 32.74 -7.61 20.73
CA GLY A 331 32.01 -8.83 20.40
C GLY A 331 31.07 -8.73 19.20
N GLN A 332 30.53 -9.88 18.77
CA GLN A 332 29.68 -9.98 17.57
C GLN A 332 28.41 -9.13 17.66
N TYR A 333 27.81 -9.01 18.86
CA TYR A 333 26.62 -8.19 19.10
C TYR A 333 26.93 -6.70 19.02
N MET A 334 28.03 -6.25 19.63
CA MET A 334 28.50 -4.86 19.55
C MET A 334 28.81 -4.45 18.10
N GLN A 335 29.48 -5.33 17.35
CA GLN A 335 29.67 -5.15 15.91
C GLN A 335 28.33 -5.12 15.16
N ALA A 336 27.33 -5.91 15.55
CA ALA A 336 25.99 -5.90 14.93
C ALA A 336 25.24 -4.59 15.23
N ALA A 337 25.28 -4.09 16.46
CA ALA A 337 24.76 -2.77 16.85
C ALA A 337 25.42 -1.65 16.03
N ALA A 338 26.76 -1.63 15.95
CA ALA A 338 27.50 -0.67 15.12
C ALA A 338 27.13 -0.75 13.62
N ARG A 339 26.86 -1.95 13.10
CA ARG A 339 26.37 -2.16 11.72
C ARG A 339 24.93 -1.69 11.52
N ARG A 340 24.04 -1.80 12.53
CA ARG A 340 22.68 -1.22 12.50
C ARG A 340 22.78 0.31 12.48
N LEU A 341 23.55 0.89 13.40
CA LEU A 341 23.80 2.33 13.47
C LEU A 341 24.38 2.88 12.15
N ALA A 342 25.34 2.17 11.55
CA ALA A 342 25.97 2.52 10.28
C ALA A 342 25.05 2.44 9.04
N ARG A 343 23.85 1.85 9.14
CA ARG A 343 22.85 1.87 8.05
C ARG A 343 21.96 3.12 8.10
N GLY A 344 21.80 3.72 9.28
CA GLY A 344 21.16 5.04 9.45
C GLY A 344 21.97 6.21 8.88
N ARG A 345 23.01 5.96 8.07
CA ARG A 345 23.77 6.97 7.35
C ARG A 345 22.98 7.47 6.14
N GLY A 346 22.07 8.38 6.41
CA GLY A 346 21.40 9.23 5.42
C GLY A 346 21.60 10.72 5.74
N GLU A 347 20.79 11.58 5.15
CA GLU A 347 20.71 12.98 5.58
C GLU A 347 20.32 13.05 7.07
N GLY A 348 21.09 13.81 7.85
CA GLY A 348 20.86 13.97 9.29
C GLY A 348 21.56 12.95 10.21
N PHE A 349 22.42 12.05 9.72
CA PHE A 349 23.19 11.17 10.62
C PHE A 349 24.15 11.96 11.54
N THR A 350 24.12 11.68 12.85
CA THR A 350 24.75 12.53 13.88
C THR A 350 25.94 11.88 14.62
N ASN A 351 26.49 10.78 14.09
CA ASN A 351 27.75 10.17 14.56
C ASN A 351 27.80 9.90 16.08
N ILE A 352 28.65 10.58 16.83
CA ILE A 352 28.79 10.40 18.30
C ILE A 352 27.47 10.65 19.04
N TYR A 353 26.60 11.54 18.56
CA TYR A 353 25.29 11.75 19.18
C TYR A 353 24.37 10.54 18.95
N ALA A 354 24.45 9.89 17.79
CA ALA A 354 23.73 8.64 17.51
C ALA A 354 24.30 7.45 18.30
N VAL A 355 25.62 7.41 18.54
CA VAL A 355 26.26 6.44 19.46
C VAL A 355 25.74 6.63 20.89
N ARG A 356 25.69 7.87 21.37
CA ARG A 356 25.14 8.19 22.70
C ARG A 356 23.68 7.76 22.82
N GLN A 357 22.84 8.15 21.87
CA GLN A 357 21.42 7.76 21.84
C GLN A 357 21.24 6.23 21.80
N LEU A 358 22.11 5.51 21.09
CA LEU A 358 22.11 4.04 21.08
C LEU A 358 22.43 3.47 22.47
N VAL A 359 23.46 3.96 23.17
CA VAL A 359 23.80 3.50 24.54
C VAL A 359 22.68 3.84 25.54
N GLU A 360 22.08 5.02 25.44
CA GLU A 360 20.88 5.40 26.22
C GLU A 360 19.71 4.45 25.93
N THR A 361 19.51 4.03 24.67
CA THR A 361 18.48 3.05 24.28
C THR A 361 18.75 1.65 24.84
N ILE A 362 20.02 1.21 24.85
CA ILE A 362 20.43 -0.10 25.42
C ILE A 362 20.16 -0.10 26.94
N ALA A 363 20.53 0.98 27.64
CA ALA A 363 20.27 1.14 29.07
C ALA A 363 18.76 1.17 29.41
N HIS A 364 17.94 1.81 28.56
CA HIS A 364 16.48 1.81 28.74
C HIS A 364 15.86 0.41 28.59
N ARG A 365 16.28 -0.38 27.59
CA ARG A 365 15.82 -1.77 27.42
C ARG A 365 16.21 -2.65 28.60
N GLN A 366 17.45 -2.50 29.07
CA GLN A 366 17.92 -3.20 30.26
C GLN A 366 17.01 -2.87 31.45
N ALA A 367 16.68 -1.60 31.67
CA ALA A 367 15.77 -1.20 32.75
C ALA A 367 14.37 -1.84 32.63
N GLU A 368 13.79 -1.91 31.42
CA GLU A 368 12.51 -2.59 31.17
C GLU A 368 12.60 -4.09 31.49
N CYS A 369 13.63 -4.79 30.99
CA CYS A 369 13.84 -6.22 31.26
C CYS A 369 14.09 -6.53 32.74
N LEU A 370 14.80 -5.64 33.46
CA LEU A 370 15.06 -5.79 34.90
C LEU A 370 13.78 -5.59 35.73
N MET A 371 12.85 -4.73 35.30
CA MET A 371 11.54 -4.57 35.95
C MET A 371 10.69 -5.84 35.83
N GLU A 372 10.60 -6.45 34.64
CA GLU A 372 9.87 -7.72 34.44
C GLU A 372 10.46 -8.88 35.26
N GLN A 373 11.78 -8.90 35.48
CA GLN A 373 12.46 -9.89 36.32
C GLN A 373 12.19 -9.71 37.82
N GLN A 374 12.00 -8.47 38.28
CA GLN A 374 11.58 -8.20 39.67
C GLN A 374 10.12 -8.60 39.90
N ASP A 375 9.21 -8.28 38.97
CA ASP A 375 7.79 -8.66 39.06
C ASP A 375 7.58 -10.18 39.02
N THR A 376 8.50 -10.93 38.41
CA THR A 376 8.50 -12.40 38.39
C THR A 376 9.25 -13.06 39.56
N GLY A 377 9.85 -12.27 40.46
CA GLY A 377 10.41 -12.76 41.73
C GLY A 377 11.79 -13.42 41.65
N MET A 378 12.64 -13.04 40.70
CA MET A 378 14.04 -13.50 40.69
C MET A 378 14.88 -12.77 41.77
N GLU A 379 15.58 -13.53 42.63
CA GLU A 379 16.33 -12.99 43.77
C GLU A 379 17.73 -12.44 43.40
N ASP A 380 18.37 -12.93 42.33
CA ASP A 380 19.68 -12.49 41.86
C ASP A 380 19.56 -11.81 40.48
N VAL A 381 19.66 -10.47 40.46
CA VAL A 381 19.53 -9.64 39.26
C VAL A 381 20.82 -8.82 39.06
N ASP A 382 21.51 -9.00 37.92
CA ASP A 382 22.78 -8.31 37.62
C ASP A 382 22.56 -6.97 36.89
N TYR A 383 22.62 -5.88 37.66
CA TYR A 383 22.51 -4.51 37.16
C TYR A 383 23.70 -4.06 36.28
N PHE A 384 24.83 -4.77 36.29
CA PHE A 384 26.05 -4.42 35.56
C PHE A 384 26.32 -5.37 34.37
N PHE A 385 25.28 -5.95 33.78
CA PHE A 385 25.38 -6.79 32.58
C PHE A 385 24.40 -6.36 31.48
N PHE A 386 24.92 -6.05 30.29
CA PHE A 386 24.12 -5.91 29.06
C PHE A 386 24.09 -7.23 28.28
N SER A 387 22.89 -7.77 28.08
CA SER A 387 22.61 -8.93 27.23
C SER A 387 22.62 -8.57 25.75
N LYS A 388 22.67 -9.59 24.87
CA LYS A 388 22.49 -9.42 23.42
C LYS A 388 21.17 -8.72 23.04
N ASP A 389 20.12 -8.90 23.83
CA ASP A 389 18.76 -8.43 23.53
C ASP A 389 18.57 -6.98 24.00
N ASP A 390 19.34 -6.51 24.99
CA ASP A 390 19.49 -5.08 25.28
C ASP A 390 20.20 -4.38 24.10
N ILE A 391 21.34 -4.93 23.69
CA ILE A 391 22.24 -4.39 22.65
C ILE A 391 21.53 -4.30 21.29
N LEU A 392 20.83 -5.37 20.89
CA LEU A 392 20.20 -5.46 19.58
C LEU A 392 18.71 -5.08 19.60
N GLY A 393 18.03 -5.20 20.74
CA GLY A 393 16.58 -5.23 20.82
C GLY A 393 16.03 -6.66 20.69
N PRO A 394 14.72 -6.85 20.95
CA PRO A 394 14.08 -8.16 21.05
C PRO A 394 14.26 -9.02 19.80
N ASN A 395 14.26 -10.34 19.96
CA ASN A 395 14.35 -11.25 18.83
C ASN A 395 13.07 -11.13 17.97
N PRO A 396 13.17 -11.15 16.63
CA PRO A 396 11.99 -11.23 15.76
C PRO A 396 11.06 -12.42 16.05
N SER A 397 11.58 -13.46 16.69
CA SER A 397 10.81 -14.62 17.17
C SER A 397 9.92 -14.28 18.37
N ASP A 398 10.38 -13.41 19.26
CA ASP A 398 9.68 -13.01 20.48
C ASP A 398 8.60 -11.96 20.15
N ILE A 399 8.94 -11.02 19.26
CA ILE A 399 7.99 -10.07 18.65
C ILE A 399 6.82 -10.84 18.00
N ARG A 400 7.09 -11.97 17.33
CA ARG A 400 6.04 -12.81 16.74
C ARG A 400 5.12 -13.46 17.80
N ALA A 401 5.64 -13.78 18.98
CA ALA A 401 4.85 -14.36 20.07
C ALA A 401 4.01 -13.29 20.79
N GLN A 402 4.52 -12.06 20.89
CA GLN A 402 3.88 -10.94 21.59
C GLN A 402 2.96 -10.07 20.72
N SER A 403 3.13 -10.06 19.39
CA SER A 403 2.36 -9.19 18.49
C SER A 403 0.87 -9.52 18.49
N THR A 404 0.08 -8.60 19.07
CA THR A 404 -1.39 -8.64 19.09
C THR A 404 -1.97 -8.59 17.68
N ALA A 405 -1.31 -7.88 16.76
CA ALA A 405 -1.69 -7.82 15.36
C ALA A 405 -1.49 -9.16 14.64
N TRP A 406 -0.42 -9.90 14.96
CA TRP A 406 -0.22 -11.27 14.44
C TRP A 406 -1.28 -12.24 14.97
N THR A 407 -1.57 -12.21 16.27
CA THR A 407 -2.66 -13.02 16.88
C THR A 407 -4.02 -12.69 16.26
N SER A 408 -4.32 -11.40 16.05
CA SER A 408 -5.54 -10.95 15.37
C SER A 408 -5.60 -11.36 13.91
N LEU A 409 -4.46 -11.50 13.22
CA LEU A 409 -4.41 -12.04 11.86
C LEU A 409 -4.52 -13.58 11.85
N GLN A 410 -4.14 -14.26 12.93
CA GLN A 410 -4.33 -15.71 13.06
C GLN A 410 -5.79 -16.11 13.25
N SER A 411 -6.62 -15.28 13.89
CA SER A 411 -8.07 -15.53 14.01
C SER A 411 -8.85 -15.32 12.70
N PHE A 412 -8.23 -14.80 11.62
CA PHE A 412 -8.91 -14.66 10.33
C PHE A 412 -9.24 -16.04 9.75
N VAL A 413 -10.53 -16.36 9.69
CA VAL A 413 -11.05 -17.61 9.15
C VAL A 413 -10.69 -17.76 7.67
N GLY A 414 -10.15 -18.93 7.28
CA GLY A 414 -9.87 -19.30 5.88
C GLY A 414 -8.69 -18.59 5.17
N GLN A 415 -8.20 -17.47 5.68
CA GLN A 415 -7.21 -16.63 4.97
C GLN A 415 -5.74 -17.11 5.13
N GLU A 416 -5.49 -18.39 4.86
CA GLU A 416 -4.14 -18.98 4.92
C GLU A 416 -3.08 -18.30 4.01
N PRO A 417 -3.40 -17.80 2.80
CA PRO A 417 -2.42 -17.10 1.95
C PRO A 417 -1.78 -15.87 2.61
N VAL A 418 -2.56 -15.03 3.32
CA VAL A 418 -1.98 -13.87 4.02
C VAL A 418 -1.19 -14.31 5.26
N LYS A 419 -1.66 -15.33 5.99
CA LYS A 419 -0.91 -15.93 7.11
C LYS A 419 0.43 -16.51 6.65
N ALA A 420 0.51 -17.06 5.43
CA ALA A 420 1.74 -17.57 4.84
C ALA A 420 2.69 -16.42 4.42
N SER A 421 2.16 -15.38 3.78
CA SER A 421 2.92 -14.17 3.41
C SER A 421 3.56 -13.48 4.62
N VAL A 422 2.86 -13.42 5.76
CA VAL A 422 3.42 -12.82 6.98
C VAL A 422 4.47 -13.73 7.63
N ARG A 423 4.29 -15.06 7.58
CA ARG A 423 5.33 -16.03 8.00
C ARG A 423 6.62 -15.92 7.18
N GLU A 424 6.54 -15.64 5.87
CA GLU A 424 7.71 -15.37 5.02
C GLU A 424 8.51 -14.16 5.55
N VAL A 425 7.82 -13.08 5.91
CA VAL A 425 8.45 -11.87 6.47
C VAL A 425 9.11 -12.19 7.82
N PHE A 426 8.39 -12.79 8.77
CA PHE A 426 8.97 -13.19 10.05
C PHE A 426 10.20 -14.10 9.88
N GLY A 427 10.13 -15.10 8.98
CA GLY A 427 11.25 -15.99 8.69
C GLY A 427 12.47 -15.25 8.13
N THR A 428 12.26 -14.35 7.18
CA THR A 428 13.34 -13.56 6.56
C THR A 428 13.98 -12.59 7.56
N VAL A 429 13.18 -11.97 8.44
CA VAL A 429 13.68 -11.05 9.47
C VAL A 429 14.43 -11.81 10.57
N ALA A 430 13.93 -12.97 11.01
CA ALA A 430 14.63 -13.83 11.96
C ALA A 430 15.96 -14.38 11.39
N GLU A 431 16.00 -14.80 10.11
CA GLU A 431 17.26 -15.18 9.47
C GLU A 431 18.22 -14.00 9.36
N ASN A 432 17.71 -12.80 9.05
CA ASN A 432 18.51 -11.58 8.99
C ASN A 432 19.13 -11.19 10.34
N TYR A 433 18.41 -11.36 11.45
CA TYR A 433 18.97 -11.16 12.80
C TYR A 433 20.23 -12.02 13.01
N TRP A 434 20.15 -13.33 12.71
CA TRP A 434 21.30 -14.23 12.86
C TRP A 434 22.41 -14.00 11.84
N ARG A 435 22.07 -13.60 10.60
CA ARG A 435 23.06 -13.19 9.58
C ARG A 435 23.85 -11.97 10.03
N GLU A 436 23.21 -11.00 10.67
CA GLU A 436 23.89 -9.82 11.21
C GLU A 436 24.92 -10.19 12.27
N VAL A 437 24.53 -10.95 13.29
CA VAL A 437 25.44 -11.44 14.34
C VAL A 437 26.65 -12.13 13.68
N LYS A 438 26.40 -13.04 12.73
CA LYS A 438 27.43 -13.81 11.99
C LYS A 438 28.22 -13.04 10.91
N ASN A 439 28.00 -11.73 10.77
CA ASN A 439 28.65 -10.89 9.72
C ASN A 439 28.42 -11.35 8.27
N GLN A 440 27.21 -11.83 8.00
CA GLN A 440 26.75 -12.23 6.68
C GLN A 440 25.89 -11.12 6.06
N LYS A 441 25.81 -11.10 4.72
CA LYS A 441 24.93 -10.17 4.01
C LYS A 441 23.46 -10.52 4.30
N ARG A 442 22.67 -9.49 4.66
CA ARG A 442 21.21 -9.60 4.78
C ARG A 442 20.57 -10.11 3.50
N LEU A 443 19.52 -10.91 3.64
CA LEU A 443 18.51 -11.13 2.62
C LEU A 443 17.62 -9.88 2.51
N LEU A 444 17.08 -9.66 1.32
CA LEU A 444 16.10 -8.61 1.06
C LEU A 444 14.76 -9.00 1.70
N VAL A 445 14.25 -8.21 2.64
CA VAL A 445 12.88 -8.37 3.16
C VAL A 445 11.94 -7.70 2.18
N ARG A 446 11.08 -8.47 1.51
CA ARG A 446 10.03 -7.92 0.66
C ARG A 446 8.88 -7.47 1.55
N VAL A 447 8.65 -6.16 1.65
CA VAL A 447 7.53 -5.58 2.42
C VAL A 447 6.31 -5.28 1.56
N ASN A 448 6.49 -4.84 0.31
CA ASN A 448 5.38 -4.52 -0.59
C ASN A 448 4.53 -5.76 -0.93
N ARG A 449 3.21 -5.60 -1.05
CA ARG A 449 2.25 -6.67 -1.37
C ARG A 449 1.07 -6.18 -2.21
N VAL A 450 0.43 -7.11 -2.92
CA VAL A 450 -0.81 -6.89 -3.69
C VAL A 450 -1.87 -7.86 -3.17
N PHE A 451 -2.93 -7.35 -2.56
CA PHE A 451 -4.01 -8.12 -1.96
C PHE A 451 -5.22 -8.16 -2.89
N ALA A 452 -5.39 -9.29 -3.59
CA ALA A 452 -6.48 -9.53 -4.54
C ALA A 452 -7.56 -10.43 -3.93
N GLY A 453 -8.82 -10.29 -4.33
CA GLY A 453 -9.89 -11.22 -3.92
C GLY A 453 -11.30 -10.62 -3.98
N PRO A 454 -12.37 -11.40 -3.74
CA PRO A 454 -13.74 -10.89 -3.69
C PRO A 454 -13.96 -9.79 -2.62
N PRO A 455 -15.03 -8.98 -2.71
CA PRO A 455 -15.36 -8.00 -1.69
C PRO A 455 -15.67 -8.66 -0.35
N GLY A 456 -15.32 -7.97 0.74
CA GLY A 456 -15.63 -8.41 2.11
C GLY A 456 -14.86 -9.63 2.62
N THR A 457 -13.80 -10.08 1.95
CA THR A 457 -12.87 -11.13 2.44
C THR A 457 -11.85 -10.64 3.47
N GLY A 458 -11.93 -9.37 3.90
CA GLY A 458 -11.07 -8.79 4.93
C GLY A 458 -9.76 -8.15 4.43
N LYS A 459 -9.54 -8.03 3.10
CA LYS A 459 -8.31 -7.49 2.47
C LYS A 459 -7.76 -6.23 3.16
N THR A 460 -8.58 -5.17 3.29
CA THR A 460 -8.19 -3.89 3.89
C THR A 460 -7.86 -4.01 5.38
N THR A 461 -8.55 -4.89 6.11
CA THR A 461 -8.29 -5.15 7.53
C THR A 461 -6.98 -5.92 7.71
N ALA A 462 -6.74 -6.94 6.88
CA ALA A 462 -5.48 -7.68 6.85
C ALA A 462 -4.29 -6.77 6.46
N ALA A 463 -4.49 -5.80 5.55
CA ALA A 463 -3.46 -4.85 5.16
C ALA A 463 -3.06 -3.91 6.31
N LYS A 464 -4.03 -3.45 7.12
CA LYS A 464 -3.76 -2.67 8.35
C LYS A 464 -3.02 -3.50 9.41
N LEU A 465 -3.45 -4.74 9.65
CA LEU A 465 -2.75 -5.65 10.57
C LEU A 465 -1.32 -5.97 10.09
N TYR A 466 -1.13 -6.17 8.78
CA TYR A 466 0.19 -6.37 8.19
C TYR A 466 1.11 -5.15 8.39
N ALA A 467 0.59 -3.93 8.18
CA ALA A 467 1.33 -2.70 8.45
C ALA A 467 1.73 -2.57 9.93
N GLN A 468 0.84 -2.90 10.88
CA GLN A 468 1.16 -2.95 12.30
C GLN A 468 2.28 -3.98 12.58
N ILE A 469 2.20 -5.19 12.03
CA ILE A 469 3.25 -6.22 12.19
C ILE A 469 4.60 -5.75 11.63
N LEU A 470 4.62 -4.99 10.52
CA LEU A 470 5.85 -4.41 9.98
C LEU A 470 6.43 -3.31 10.90
N ALA A 471 5.59 -2.54 11.59
CA ALA A 471 6.02 -1.59 12.61
C ALA A 471 6.52 -2.30 13.88
N ASP A 472 5.82 -3.33 14.37
CA ASP A 472 6.24 -4.19 15.49
C ASP A 472 7.64 -4.79 15.22
N LEU A 473 7.92 -5.19 13.97
CA LEU A 473 9.21 -5.71 13.52
C LEU A 473 10.30 -4.64 13.27
N GLY A 474 10.01 -3.35 13.48
CA GLY A 474 10.94 -2.25 13.23
C GLY A 474 11.29 -2.04 11.74
N LEU A 475 10.45 -2.50 10.82
CA LEU A 475 10.60 -2.27 9.37
C LEU A 475 9.94 -0.97 8.90
N LEU A 476 9.05 -0.40 9.72
CA LEU A 476 8.44 0.91 9.59
C LEU A 476 8.67 1.72 10.88
N SER A 477 8.73 3.05 10.76
CA SER A 477 8.93 3.95 11.92
C SER A 477 7.64 4.25 12.69
N SER A 478 6.49 4.01 12.07
CA SER A 478 5.16 4.19 12.65
C SER A 478 4.21 3.13 12.11
N SER A 479 3.25 2.70 12.93
CA SER A 479 2.15 1.84 12.49
C SER A 479 0.98 2.60 11.85
N GLU A 480 1.11 3.93 11.70
CA GLU A 480 0.13 4.75 10.99
C GLU A 480 -0.02 4.32 9.52
N VAL A 481 -1.27 4.12 9.10
CA VAL A 481 -1.61 3.62 7.76
C VAL A 481 -2.40 4.67 6.99
N ILE A 482 -1.86 5.09 5.84
CA ILE A 482 -2.50 6.04 4.93
C ILE A 482 -3.24 5.24 3.86
N VAL A 483 -4.57 5.38 3.79
CA VAL A 483 -5.42 4.72 2.78
C VAL A 483 -5.85 5.75 1.74
N LYS A 484 -5.69 5.43 0.45
CA LYS A 484 -6.08 6.29 -0.68
C LYS A 484 -6.76 5.47 -1.79
N SER A 485 -7.71 6.06 -2.50
CA SER A 485 -8.17 5.57 -3.81
C SER A 485 -7.04 5.73 -4.82
N LEU A 486 -6.92 4.80 -5.76
CA LEU A 486 -6.04 4.89 -6.92
C LEU A 486 -6.24 6.20 -7.72
N SER A 487 -7.47 6.70 -7.79
CA SER A 487 -7.81 7.89 -8.59
C SER A 487 -7.12 9.19 -8.11
N VAL A 488 -6.76 9.26 -6.83
CA VAL A 488 -6.06 10.42 -6.22
C VAL A 488 -4.67 10.62 -6.84
N PHE A 489 -4.08 9.60 -7.46
CA PHE A 489 -2.76 9.67 -8.07
C PHE A 489 -2.75 10.20 -9.51
N ASN A 490 -3.91 10.56 -10.07
CA ASN A 490 -4.00 11.21 -11.38
C ASN A 490 -3.39 12.64 -11.39
N SER A 491 -3.20 13.28 -10.23
CA SER A 491 -2.50 14.56 -10.08
C SER A 491 -1.07 14.37 -9.57
N LEU A 492 -0.10 14.95 -10.28
CA LEU A 492 1.33 14.85 -9.94
C LEU A 492 1.66 15.52 -8.60
N SER A 493 1.07 16.69 -8.30
CA SER A 493 1.31 17.41 -7.05
C SER A 493 0.85 16.65 -5.81
N ASP A 494 -0.29 15.97 -5.89
CA ASP A 494 -0.84 15.23 -4.75
C ASP A 494 -0.10 13.91 -4.57
N THR A 495 0.36 13.31 -5.67
CA THR A 495 1.24 12.14 -5.66
C THR A 495 2.53 12.40 -4.87
N ASP A 496 3.27 13.47 -5.17
CA ASP A 496 4.52 13.78 -4.44
C ASP A 496 4.27 14.13 -2.96
N ASN A 497 3.16 14.81 -2.64
CA ASN A 497 2.75 15.10 -1.27
C ASN A 497 2.36 13.82 -0.49
N ILE A 498 1.70 12.85 -1.14
CA ILE A 498 1.37 11.54 -0.53
C ILE A 498 2.62 10.70 -0.36
N LEU A 499 3.51 10.65 -1.37
CA LEU A 499 4.74 9.86 -1.30
C LEU A 499 5.75 10.40 -0.27
N SER A 500 5.81 11.71 -0.06
CA SER A 500 6.61 12.31 1.02
C SER A 500 6.01 12.08 2.41
N SER A 501 4.69 12.21 2.57
CA SER A 501 4.01 11.97 3.87
C SER A 501 3.96 10.50 4.32
N THR A 502 4.25 9.56 3.43
CA THR A 502 4.26 8.10 3.68
C THR A 502 5.64 7.55 4.05
N VAL A 503 6.70 8.37 4.08
CA VAL A 503 8.02 7.94 4.57
C VAL A 503 7.90 7.54 6.05
N GLY A 504 8.34 6.32 6.38
CA GLY A 504 8.20 5.74 7.71
C GLY A 504 6.86 5.05 8.00
N LYS A 505 5.92 5.04 7.06
CA LYS A 505 4.52 4.57 7.22
C LYS A 505 4.15 3.53 6.15
N ALA A 506 2.94 2.98 6.28
CA ALA A 506 2.33 2.14 5.24
C ALA A 506 1.34 2.94 4.38
N LEU A 507 1.44 2.77 3.06
CA LEU A 507 0.49 3.28 2.06
C LEU A 507 -0.37 2.14 1.54
N ILE A 508 -1.68 2.20 1.76
CA ILE A 508 -2.67 1.31 1.14
C ILE A 508 -3.32 2.06 -0.02
N ILE A 509 -3.26 1.49 -1.22
CA ILE A 509 -3.96 1.98 -2.41
C ILE A 509 -5.13 1.03 -2.70
N ASP A 510 -6.35 1.53 -2.56
CA ASP A 510 -7.57 0.82 -2.95
C ASP A 510 -7.84 1.05 -4.44
N MET A 511 -8.03 -0.06 -5.15
CA MET A 511 -8.17 -0.14 -6.61
C MET A 511 -9.62 -0.38 -7.03
N ASP A 512 -10.50 -0.75 -6.09
CA ASP A 512 -11.90 -1.05 -6.36
C ASP A 512 -12.83 0.16 -6.11
N THR A 513 -12.32 1.26 -5.53
CA THR A 513 -13.11 2.47 -5.25
C THR A 513 -13.49 3.22 -6.53
N PRO A 514 -14.79 3.30 -6.90
CA PRO A 514 -15.20 3.92 -8.16
C PRO A 514 -15.27 5.45 -8.05
N GLU A 515 -14.73 6.15 -9.03
CA GLU A 515 -15.09 7.54 -9.30
C GLU A 515 -16.26 7.57 -10.29
N THR A 516 -17.46 7.88 -9.77
CA THR A 516 -18.70 8.16 -10.52
C THR A 516 -19.31 7.01 -11.34
N ASP A 517 -20.62 7.11 -11.61
CA ASP A 517 -21.49 6.05 -12.18
C ASP A 517 -21.24 5.70 -13.67
N SER A 518 -20.08 6.05 -14.22
CA SER A 518 -19.67 5.63 -15.57
C SER A 518 -18.87 4.34 -15.51
N GLU A 519 -19.50 3.22 -15.90
CA GLU A 519 -18.85 1.92 -16.18
C GLU A 519 -17.96 1.96 -17.45
N THR A 520 -17.22 3.05 -17.66
CA THR A 520 -16.12 3.10 -18.64
C THR A 520 -15.00 2.18 -18.20
N GLU A 521 -14.27 1.63 -19.18
CA GLU A 521 -13.15 0.72 -18.94
C GLU A 521 -12.17 1.28 -17.90
N PHE A 522 -11.69 0.40 -17.03
CA PHE A 522 -10.68 0.70 -16.04
C PHE A 522 -9.35 0.98 -16.77
N GLN A 523 -9.12 2.23 -17.16
CA GLN A 523 -7.92 2.69 -17.86
C GLN A 523 -7.06 3.49 -16.88
N ILE A 524 -5.93 2.90 -16.46
CA ILE A 524 -4.89 3.62 -15.71
C ILE A 524 -4.08 4.47 -16.70
N SER A 525 -3.68 5.68 -16.30
CA SER A 525 -2.73 6.48 -17.07
C SER A 525 -1.31 5.92 -16.95
N ASP A 526 -0.52 5.90 -18.03
CA ASP A 526 0.86 5.39 -18.03
C ASP A 526 1.71 5.98 -16.88
N SER A 527 1.50 7.25 -16.54
CA SER A 527 2.14 7.94 -15.41
C SER A 527 1.85 7.31 -14.04
N VAL A 528 0.63 6.85 -13.82
CA VAL A 528 0.24 6.15 -12.58
C VAL A 528 0.77 4.72 -12.58
N LEU A 529 0.78 4.04 -13.73
CA LEU A 529 1.37 2.71 -13.88
C LEU A 529 2.88 2.75 -13.55
N ASP A 530 3.63 3.68 -14.13
CA ASP A 530 5.06 3.89 -13.85
C ASP A 530 5.33 4.21 -12.37
N MET A 531 4.46 5.01 -11.73
CA MET A 531 4.53 5.29 -10.30
C MET A 531 4.34 4.00 -9.48
N LEU A 532 3.32 3.20 -9.78
CA LEU A 532 3.07 1.92 -9.10
C LEU A 532 4.23 0.93 -9.28
N ILE A 533 4.80 0.83 -10.49
CA ILE A 533 5.97 0.00 -10.79
C ILE A 533 7.17 0.45 -9.95
N LYS A 534 7.44 1.75 -9.91
CA LYS A 534 8.52 2.38 -9.13
C LYS A 534 8.34 2.09 -7.65
N GLU A 535 7.15 2.28 -7.10
CA GLU A 535 6.86 2.09 -5.67
C GLU A 535 6.90 0.62 -5.24
N LEU A 536 6.31 -0.30 -6.01
CA LEU A 536 6.34 -1.73 -5.68
C LEU A 536 7.74 -2.34 -5.84
N SER A 537 8.54 -1.83 -6.79
CA SER A 537 9.93 -2.25 -7.01
C SER A 537 10.93 -1.53 -6.09
N ALA A 538 10.55 -0.39 -5.50
CA ALA A 538 11.33 0.31 -4.49
C ALA A 538 11.34 -0.48 -3.19
N ASN A 539 12.44 -1.18 -2.93
CA ASN A 539 12.71 -1.83 -1.65
C ASN A 539 13.37 -0.86 -0.67
N GLY A 540 12.83 0.36 -0.56
CA GLY A 540 13.34 1.38 0.34
C GLY A 540 13.22 0.91 1.78
N GLU A 541 14.34 0.88 2.52
CA GLU A 541 14.27 0.68 3.97
C GLU A 541 13.44 1.85 4.55
N ASN A 542 12.33 1.55 5.24
CA ASN A 542 11.37 2.49 5.85
C ASN A 542 10.18 3.04 5.01
N ARG A 543 9.64 2.29 4.01
CA ARG A 543 8.26 2.49 3.50
C ARG A 543 7.65 1.16 3.01
N CYS A 544 6.34 0.98 3.14
CA CYS A 544 5.62 -0.17 2.61
C CYS A 544 4.39 0.25 1.80
N THR A 545 4.28 -0.23 0.56
CA THR A 545 3.12 -0.01 -0.31
C THR A 545 2.32 -1.31 -0.47
N ILE A 546 1.02 -1.25 -0.20
CA ILE A 546 0.08 -2.37 -0.31
C ILE A 546 -1.02 -1.97 -1.29
N LEU A 547 -1.16 -2.71 -2.40
CA LEU A 547 -2.31 -2.55 -3.28
C LEU A 547 -3.44 -3.46 -2.82
N VAL A 548 -4.69 -2.97 -2.85
CA VAL A 548 -5.89 -3.75 -2.49
C VAL A 548 -6.90 -3.65 -3.61
N GLY A 549 -7.36 -4.78 -4.15
CA GLY A 549 -8.33 -4.80 -5.25
C GLY A 549 -9.05 -6.13 -5.41
N SER A 550 -9.98 -6.18 -6.35
CA SER A 550 -10.75 -7.36 -6.72
C SER A 550 -9.90 -8.27 -7.61
N ASP A 551 -10.28 -9.54 -7.72
CA ASP A 551 -9.58 -10.43 -8.67
C ASP A 551 -9.63 -9.86 -10.10
N TYR A 552 -10.72 -9.19 -10.48
CA TYR A 552 -10.84 -8.54 -11.77
C TYR A 552 -9.84 -7.37 -11.95
N THR A 553 -9.87 -6.36 -11.06
CA THR A 553 -8.97 -5.19 -11.20
C THR A 553 -7.49 -5.58 -11.11
N VAL A 554 -7.14 -6.53 -10.23
CA VAL A 554 -5.77 -7.03 -10.14
C VAL A 554 -5.40 -7.85 -11.38
N ASP A 555 -6.25 -8.75 -11.89
CA ASP A 555 -5.89 -9.58 -13.05
C ASP A 555 -5.88 -8.81 -14.38
N THR A 556 -6.57 -7.68 -14.48
CA THR A 556 -6.42 -6.73 -15.60
C THR A 556 -5.05 -6.05 -15.60
N LEU A 557 -4.55 -5.61 -14.44
CA LEU A 557 -3.33 -4.78 -14.33
C LEU A 557 -2.04 -5.57 -14.08
N LEU A 558 -2.14 -6.72 -13.41
CA LEU A 558 -1.00 -7.54 -13.06
C LEU A 558 -0.16 -7.94 -14.30
N PRO A 559 -0.72 -8.20 -15.50
CA PRO A 559 0.07 -8.39 -16.72
C PRO A 559 0.95 -7.19 -17.08
N GLU A 560 0.43 -5.97 -16.99
CA GLU A 560 1.14 -4.72 -17.30
C GLU A 560 2.27 -4.48 -16.27
N LEU A 561 1.94 -4.57 -14.99
CA LEU A 561 2.90 -4.50 -13.89
C LEU A 561 4.00 -5.59 -14.00
N LYS A 562 3.66 -6.81 -14.42
CA LYS A 562 4.62 -7.91 -14.62
C LYS A 562 5.55 -7.71 -15.82
N GLN A 563 5.11 -7.04 -16.89
CA GLN A 563 5.99 -6.71 -18.01
C GLN A 563 7.13 -5.79 -17.55
N ALA A 564 6.83 -4.81 -16.70
CA ALA A 564 7.83 -3.92 -16.13
C ALA A 564 8.64 -4.54 -14.98
N SER A 565 8.03 -5.39 -14.14
CA SER A 565 8.70 -6.00 -12.98
C SER A 565 8.27 -7.44 -12.73
N ARG A 566 9.09 -8.40 -13.21
CA ARG A 566 8.91 -9.84 -12.95
C ARG A 566 8.98 -10.22 -11.46
N MET A 567 9.43 -9.33 -10.58
CA MET A 567 9.54 -9.60 -9.13
C MET A 567 8.21 -9.55 -8.39
N LEU A 568 7.14 -9.01 -9.01
CA LEU A 568 5.84 -8.80 -8.38
C LEU A 568 5.01 -10.08 -8.20
N GLU A 569 5.32 -11.15 -8.93
CA GLU A 569 4.53 -12.39 -8.89
C GLU A 569 4.49 -13.05 -7.50
N HIS A 570 5.57 -12.92 -6.72
CA HIS A 570 5.63 -13.41 -5.33
C HIS A 570 5.09 -12.41 -4.30
N GLN A 571 4.65 -11.21 -4.72
CA GLN A 571 4.04 -10.21 -3.84
C GLN A 571 2.50 -10.27 -3.85
N VAL A 572 1.89 -11.05 -4.75
CA VAL A 572 0.44 -11.20 -4.84
C VAL A 572 -0.07 -12.21 -3.81
N VAL A 573 -0.96 -11.75 -2.95
CA VAL A 573 -1.69 -12.55 -1.95
C VAL A 573 -3.16 -12.56 -2.36
N ARG A 574 -3.68 -13.73 -2.74
CA ARG A 574 -5.11 -13.89 -3.06
C ARG A 574 -5.91 -14.28 -1.82
N PHE A 575 -7.03 -13.61 -1.63
CA PHE A 575 -8.02 -13.83 -0.57
C PHE A 575 -9.19 -14.63 -1.19
N PRO A 576 -9.26 -15.95 -1.00
CA PRO A 576 -10.36 -16.74 -1.55
C PRO A 576 -11.72 -16.34 -0.93
N PRO A 577 -12.84 -16.57 -1.65
CA PRO A 577 -14.18 -16.49 -1.06
C PRO A 577 -14.35 -17.53 0.05
N LEU A 578 -15.21 -17.24 1.03
CA LEU A 578 -15.38 -18.10 2.20
C LEU A 578 -16.07 -19.43 1.83
N THR A 579 -15.51 -20.55 2.31
CA THR A 579 -16.17 -21.86 2.25
C THR A 579 -17.37 -21.91 3.22
N ARG A 580 -18.11 -23.03 3.25
CA ARG A 580 -19.33 -23.12 4.06
C ARG A 580 -18.94 -23.16 5.54
N ASP A 581 -18.07 -24.10 5.86
CA ASP A 581 -17.47 -24.30 7.18
C ASP A 581 -16.80 -23.01 7.69
N GLN A 582 -16.16 -22.23 6.80
CA GLN A 582 -15.59 -20.92 7.14
C GLN A 582 -16.64 -19.83 7.41
N MET A 583 -17.80 -19.86 6.74
CA MET A 583 -18.92 -18.98 7.08
C MET A 583 -19.57 -19.39 8.41
N GLU A 584 -19.67 -20.69 8.69
CA GLU A 584 -20.18 -21.24 9.96
C GLU A 584 -19.27 -20.82 11.14
N GLU A 585 -17.95 -21.03 11.03
CA GLU A 585 -16.94 -20.61 12.01
C GLU A 585 -16.96 -19.08 12.23
N LEU A 586 -17.00 -18.29 11.15
CA LEU A 586 -17.03 -16.82 11.24
C LEU A 586 -18.35 -16.31 11.84
N PHE A 587 -19.49 -16.91 11.49
CA PHE A 587 -20.80 -16.54 12.06
C PHE A 587 -20.86 -16.87 13.56
N GLN A 588 -20.34 -18.03 13.98
CA GLN A 588 -20.23 -18.38 15.39
C GLN A 588 -19.30 -17.42 16.15
N THR A 589 -18.15 -17.06 15.56
CA THR A 589 -17.24 -16.06 16.13
C THR A 589 -17.93 -14.71 16.31
N LYS A 590 -18.71 -14.27 15.31
CA LYS A 590 -19.45 -12.99 15.34
C LYS A 590 -20.60 -12.97 16.34
N LEU A 591 -21.23 -14.12 16.62
CA LEU A 591 -22.20 -14.27 17.70
C LEU A 591 -21.53 -14.09 19.07
N GLN A 592 -20.39 -14.75 19.28
CA GLN A 592 -19.59 -14.63 20.52
C GLN A 592 -19.04 -13.22 20.74
N GLU A 593 -18.53 -12.55 19.69
CA GLU A 593 -18.07 -11.15 19.75
C GLU A 593 -19.18 -10.16 20.19
N GLN A 594 -20.45 -10.51 19.99
CA GLN A 594 -21.60 -9.65 20.31
C GLN A 594 -22.35 -10.07 21.58
N ASP A 595 -21.94 -11.16 22.24
CA ASP A 595 -22.65 -11.79 23.37
C ASP A 595 -24.12 -12.14 23.01
N VAL A 596 -24.30 -12.77 21.84
CA VAL A 596 -25.60 -13.15 21.28
C VAL A 596 -25.63 -14.65 20.96
N ASP A 597 -26.69 -15.33 21.37
CA ASP A 597 -26.95 -16.72 21.01
C ASP A 597 -27.93 -16.83 19.83
N ALA A 598 -27.96 -18.00 19.19
CA ALA A 598 -28.97 -18.35 18.19
C ALA A 598 -29.47 -19.78 18.44
N THR A 599 -30.75 -20.04 18.17
CA THR A 599 -31.25 -21.44 18.21
C THR A 599 -30.62 -22.26 17.07
N PRO A 600 -30.56 -23.60 17.16
CA PRO A 600 -30.02 -24.44 16.08
C PRO A 600 -30.75 -24.22 14.74
N GLU A 601 -32.07 -24.01 14.78
CA GLU A 601 -32.90 -23.71 13.62
C GLU A 601 -32.57 -22.33 13.04
N ALA A 602 -32.30 -21.35 13.90
CA ALA A 602 -31.94 -19.99 13.51
C ALA A 602 -30.56 -19.95 12.84
N PHE A 603 -29.60 -20.69 13.39
CA PHE A 603 -28.28 -20.88 12.79
C PHE A 603 -28.39 -21.53 11.41
N GLN A 604 -29.18 -22.61 11.28
CA GLN A 604 -29.38 -23.26 9.98
C GLN A 604 -30.07 -22.33 8.96
N ALA A 605 -31.09 -21.58 9.38
CA ALA A 605 -31.76 -20.60 8.53
C ALA A 605 -30.79 -19.50 8.03
N ALA A 606 -29.89 -19.02 8.90
CA ALA A 606 -28.84 -18.09 8.52
C ALA A 606 -27.86 -18.71 7.51
N MET A 607 -27.43 -19.95 7.72
CA MET A 607 -26.53 -20.65 6.79
C MET A 607 -27.17 -20.92 5.42
N ASP A 608 -28.46 -21.29 5.35
CA ASP A 608 -29.17 -21.49 4.09
C ASP A 608 -29.29 -20.19 3.27
N ILE A 609 -29.47 -19.04 3.96
CA ILE A 609 -29.45 -17.71 3.36
C ILE A 609 -28.05 -17.37 2.83
N LEU A 610 -27.00 -17.61 3.62
CA LEU A 610 -25.62 -17.30 3.26
C LEU A 610 -25.10 -18.21 2.13
N GLU A 611 -25.42 -19.50 2.14
CA GLU A 611 -25.08 -20.43 1.06
C GLU A 611 -25.80 -20.05 -0.25
N SER A 612 -27.06 -19.61 -0.15
CA SER A 612 -27.80 -19.04 -1.28
C SER A 612 -27.19 -17.74 -1.79
N ALA A 613 -26.62 -16.92 -0.91
CA ALA A 613 -25.99 -15.65 -1.26
C ALA A 613 -24.60 -15.81 -1.89
N ARG A 614 -23.80 -16.75 -1.39
CA ARG A 614 -22.44 -17.06 -1.86
C ARG A 614 -22.37 -17.46 -3.33
N MET A 615 -23.46 -17.94 -3.93
CA MET A 615 -23.51 -18.24 -5.37
C MET A 615 -23.46 -16.98 -6.26
N ARG A 616 -23.64 -15.77 -5.71
CA ARG A 616 -23.65 -14.52 -6.50
C ARG A 616 -22.27 -13.85 -6.59
N LYS A 617 -22.06 -13.09 -7.66
CA LYS A 617 -20.81 -12.33 -7.92
C LYS A 617 -20.63 -11.12 -7.01
N ASP A 618 -21.72 -10.59 -6.45
CA ASP A 618 -21.76 -9.43 -5.55
C ASP A 618 -21.78 -9.81 -4.06
N PHE A 619 -21.50 -11.08 -3.72
CA PHE A 619 -21.53 -11.52 -2.33
C PHE A 619 -20.38 -10.94 -1.50
N ASP A 620 -20.76 -10.11 -0.52
CA ASP A 620 -19.92 -9.33 0.38
C ASP A 620 -19.22 -10.15 1.51
N ASN A 621 -19.14 -11.49 1.39
CA ASN A 621 -18.50 -12.42 2.34
C ASN A 621 -18.75 -12.06 3.83
N ALA A 622 -17.71 -11.66 4.58
CA ALA A 622 -17.82 -11.33 6.00
C ALA A 622 -18.76 -10.15 6.29
N ARG A 623 -18.78 -9.12 5.43
CA ARG A 623 -19.73 -8.00 5.57
C ARG A 623 -21.17 -8.45 5.32
N GLY A 624 -21.37 -9.49 4.51
CA GLY A 624 -22.67 -10.12 4.29
C GLY A 624 -23.20 -10.80 5.56
N ILE A 625 -22.32 -11.50 6.29
CA ILE A 625 -22.58 -12.10 7.61
C ILE A 625 -22.91 -10.99 8.64
N GLU A 626 -22.08 -9.96 8.73
CA GLU A 626 -22.31 -8.84 9.66
C GLU A 626 -23.63 -8.12 9.36
N ARG A 627 -23.98 -7.92 8.09
CA ARG A 627 -25.27 -7.36 7.67
C ARG A 627 -26.44 -8.26 8.07
N LEU A 628 -26.30 -9.58 7.94
CA LEU A 628 -27.33 -10.54 8.35
C LEU A 628 -27.61 -10.46 9.86
N LEU A 629 -26.55 -10.49 10.67
CA LEU A 629 -26.64 -10.38 12.13
C LEU A 629 -27.19 -9.02 12.59
N ALA A 630 -26.74 -7.92 12.00
CA ALA A 630 -27.25 -6.59 12.31
C ALA A 630 -28.76 -6.45 12.00
N VAL A 631 -29.24 -7.09 10.94
CA VAL A 631 -30.67 -7.16 10.61
C VAL A 631 -31.44 -8.03 11.62
N ALA A 632 -30.93 -9.22 11.94
CA ALA A 632 -31.56 -10.10 12.94
C ALA A 632 -31.67 -9.42 14.31
N ASN A 633 -30.60 -8.76 14.75
CA ASN A 633 -30.60 -7.96 15.98
C ASN A 633 -31.63 -6.83 15.95
N ARG A 634 -31.71 -6.06 14.85
CA ARG A 634 -32.73 -5.02 14.68
C ARG A 634 -34.17 -5.58 14.73
N ASN A 635 -34.40 -6.74 14.14
CA ASN A 635 -35.73 -7.37 14.11
C ASN A 635 -36.14 -7.86 15.51
N PHE A 636 -35.20 -8.44 16.27
CA PHE A 636 -35.38 -8.77 17.69
C PHE A 636 -35.76 -7.52 18.51
N ASP A 637 -35.02 -6.43 18.36
CA ASP A 637 -35.27 -5.17 19.08
C ASP A 637 -36.64 -4.56 18.73
N GLN A 638 -37.06 -4.64 17.46
CA GLN A 638 -38.39 -4.20 17.03
C GLN A 638 -39.53 -5.06 17.61
N ARG A 639 -39.36 -6.39 17.70
CA ARG A 639 -40.36 -7.28 18.33
C ARG A 639 -40.48 -7.00 19.82
N ARG A 640 -39.34 -6.92 20.52
CA ARG A 640 -39.26 -6.58 21.96
C ARG A 640 -39.86 -5.20 22.27
N SER A 641 -39.69 -4.22 21.38
CA SER A 641 -40.30 -2.89 21.53
C SER A 641 -41.84 -2.91 21.41
N ARG A 642 -42.41 -3.92 20.74
CA ARG A 642 -43.87 -4.10 20.60
C ARG A 642 -44.48 -5.00 21.68
N ALA A 643 -43.69 -5.89 22.27
CA ALA A 643 -44.10 -6.79 23.34
C ALA A 643 -42.99 -6.88 24.41
N PRO A 644 -43.01 -6.02 25.45
CA PRO A 644 -41.97 -5.97 26.48
C PRO A 644 -42.11 -7.05 27.58
N GLU A 645 -42.85 -8.14 27.32
CA GLU A 645 -43.09 -9.19 28.32
C GLU A 645 -41.91 -10.16 28.43
N GLY A 646 -41.09 -9.97 29.48
CA GLY A 646 -40.07 -10.93 29.89
C GLY A 646 -39.01 -10.32 30.81
N PRO A 647 -38.29 -11.15 31.60
CA PRO A 647 -37.07 -10.71 32.27
C PRO A 647 -36.00 -10.30 31.24
N LEU A 648 -34.97 -9.58 31.71
CA LEU A 648 -33.77 -9.26 30.92
C LEU A 648 -32.89 -10.50 30.71
N SER A 649 -33.43 -11.50 30.01
CA SER A 649 -32.71 -12.71 29.62
C SER A 649 -31.75 -12.47 28.46
N GLN A 650 -30.77 -13.36 28.36
CA GLN A 650 -29.77 -13.48 27.30
C GLN A 650 -30.40 -13.37 25.90
N ARG A 651 -29.75 -12.65 24.96
CA ARG A 651 -30.30 -12.42 23.62
C ARG A 651 -30.17 -13.70 22.79
N VAL A 652 -31.29 -14.39 22.56
CA VAL A 652 -31.35 -15.56 21.68
C VAL A 652 -32.09 -15.21 20.39
N LEU A 653 -31.45 -15.43 19.25
CA LEU A 653 -32.03 -15.24 17.92
C LEU A 653 -32.76 -16.49 17.44
N GLU A 654 -34.02 -16.31 17.01
CA GLU A 654 -34.89 -17.29 16.37
C GLU A 654 -34.88 -17.13 14.82
N PRO A 655 -35.34 -18.14 14.05
CA PRO A 655 -35.34 -18.08 12.57
C PRO A 655 -36.07 -16.87 11.97
N GLU A 656 -37.15 -16.41 12.63
CA GLU A 656 -38.00 -15.31 12.15
C GLU A 656 -37.27 -13.97 12.05
N TYR A 657 -36.16 -13.78 12.77
CA TYR A 657 -35.38 -12.54 12.70
C TYR A 657 -34.51 -12.45 11.44
N PHE A 658 -34.23 -13.57 10.77
CA PHE A 658 -33.34 -13.62 9.61
C PHE A 658 -34.09 -13.31 8.32
N ASN A 659 -33.88 -12.11 7.77
CA ASN A 659 -34.47 -11.71 6.49
C ASN A 659 -33.52 -11.98 5.32
N ALA A 660 -33.87 -12.99 4.50
CA ALA A 660 -33.12 -13.37 3.30
C ALA A 660 -32.96 -12.21 2.29
N ASP A 661 -33.96 -11.33 2.16
CA ASP A 661 -34.00 -10.30 1.13
C ASP A 661 -32.90 -9.23 1.28
N LEU A 662 -32.40 -9.01 2.50
CA LEU A 662 -31.35 -8.04 2.81
C LEU A 662 -29.91 -8.56 2.60
N VAL A 663 -29.77 -9.87 2.38
CA VAL A 663 -28.50 -10.54 2.00
C VAL A 663 -28.63 -11.21 0.60
N GLY A 664 -29.70 -10.84 -0.12
CA GLY A 664 -29.87 -10.99 -1.57
C GLY A 664 -31.04 -11.86 -2.05
N GLY A 665 -32.03 -12.06 -1.20
CA GLY A 665 -33.28 -12.74 -1.56
C GLY A 665 -33.32 -14.19 -1.12
N LYS A 666 -34.55 -14.69 -0.94
CA LYS A 666 -34.86 -16.12 -0.80
C LYS A 666 -34.13 -16.97 -1.84
N ALA A 667 -33.86 -18.25 -1.51
CA ALA A 667 -33.21 -19.22 -2.38
C ALA A 667 -33.70 -19.18 -3.83
N ALA A 668 -32.83 -19.48 -4.79
CA ALA A 668 -33.12 -19.31 -6.22
C ALA A 668 -34.45 -19.95 -6.67
N LEU A 669 -34.82 -21.12 -6.14
CA LEU A 669 -36.07 -21.82 -6.46
C LEU A 669 -37.35 -21.24 -5.81
N ALA A 670 -37.26 -20.21 -4.96
CA ALA A 670 -38.43 -19.62 -4.28
C ALA A 670 -39.49 -19.06 -5.27
N PHE A 671 -39.06 -18.62 -6.46
CA PHE A 671 -39.98 -18.18 -7.52
C PHE A 671 -40.93 -19.30 -7.99
N ARG A 672 -40.69 -20.57 -7.66
CA ARG A 672 -41.58 -21.68 -8.04
C ARG A 672 -43.01 -21.45 -7.54
N GLU A 673 -43.16 -20.91 -6.33
CA GLU A 673 -44.48 -20.59 -5.77
C GLU A 673 -45.07 -19.35 -6.45
N GLU A 674 -44.26 -18.32 -6.69
CA GLU A 674 -44.66 -17.12 -7.47
C GLU A 674 -45.16 -17.48 -8.89
N LEU A 675 -44.49 -18.43 -9.56
CA LEU A 675 -44.84 -18.93 -10.89
C LEU A 675 -46.04 -19.89 -10.90
N ARG A 676 -46.27 -20.69 -9.84
CA ARG A 676 -47.45 -21.58 -9.71
C ARG A 676 -48.77 -20.81 -9.82
N HIS A 677 -48.78 -19.56 -9.35
CA HIS A 677 -49.92 -18.64 -9.43
C HIS A 677 -49.80 -17.66 -10.61
N SER A 678 -49.10 -18.05 -11.67
CA SER A 678 -48.97 -17.28 -12.92
C SER A 678 -49.50 -18.08 -14.11
N ILE A 679 -49.66 -17.43 -15.26
CA ILE A 679 -50.14 -18.06 -16.51
C ILE A 679 -49.05 -18.86 -17.25
N VAL A 680 -47.92 -19.13 -16.60
CA VAL A 680 -46.74 -19.76 -17.21
C VAL A 680 -46.94 -21.28 -17.28
N PRO A 681 -46.76 -21.90 -18.46
CA PRO A 681 -46.86 -23.36 -18.61
C PRO A 681 -45.88 -24.15 -17.72
N ASP A 682 -46.35 -25.26 -17.14
CA ASP A 682 -45.56 -26.16 -16.27
C ASP A 682 -44.27 -26.68 -16.94
N ASP A 683 -44.31 -26.87 -18.27
CA ASP A 683 -43.17 -27.25 -19.10
C ASP A 683 -42.03 -26.22 -19.02
N ILE A 684 -42.33 -24.92 -19.06
CA ILE A 684 -41.34 -23.85 -18.89
C ILE A 684 -40.79 -23.83 -17.46
N ILE A 685 -41.63 -24.07 -16.45
CA ILE A 685 -41.19 -24.22 -15.06
C ILE A 685 -40.22 -25.41 -14.91
N SER A 686 -40.38 -26.48 -15.68
CA SER A 686 -39.44 -27.61 -15.72
C SER A 686 -38.09 -27.23 -16.33
N THR A 687 -38.07 -26.44 -17.41
CA THR A 687 -36.84 -25.90 -18.02
C THR A 687 -36.08 -24.99 -17.06
N LEU A 688 -36.76 -24.09 -16.33
CA LEU A 688 -36.11 -23.24 -15.33
C LEU A 688 -35.49 -24.04 -14.17
N LYS A 689 -36.13 -25.14 -13.76
CA LYS A 689 -35.55 -26.07 -12.76
C LYS A 689 -34.29 -26.76 -13.30
N ARG A 690 -34.31 -27.18 -14.57
CA ARG A 690 -33.14 -27.78 -15.25
C ARG A 690 -31.95 -26.80 -15.23
N TYR A 691 -32.13 -25.56 -15.68
CA TYR A 691 -31.07 -24.54 -15.64
C TYR A 691 -30.56 -24.28 -14.22
N HIS A 692 -31.45 -24.17 -13.22
CA HIS A 692 -31.02 -24.01 -11.83
C HIS A 692 -30.14 -25.18 -11.35
N HIS A 693 -30.52 -26.42 -11.67
CA HIS A 693 -29.77 -27.61 -11.31
C HIS A 693 -28.41 -27.68 -12.02
N GLU A 694 -28.37 -27.44 -13.33
CA GLU A 694 -27.14 -27.41 -14.15
C GLU A 694 -26.15 -26.36 -13.64
N MET A 695 -26.62 -25.14 -13.35
CA MET A 695 -25.82 -24.08 -12.73
C MET A 695 -25.31 -24.45 -11.34
N LYS A 696 -26.16 -25.06 -10.49
CA LYS A 696 -25.77 -25.43 -9.12
C LYS A 696 -24.70 -26.52 -9.12
N ILE A 697 -24.79 -27.50 -10.03
CA ILE A 697 -23.74 -28.51 -10.20
C ILE A 697 -22.45 -27.90 -10.76
N ALA A 698 -22.53 -26.99 -11.74
CA ALA A 698 -21.35 -26.30 -12.25
C ALA A 698 -20.62 -25.53 -11.13
N TRP A 699 -21.37 -24.79 -10.32
CA TRP A 699 -20.85 -24.03 -9.17
C TRP A 699 -20.16 -24.94 -8.15
N PHE A 700 -20.78 -26.06 -7.76
CA PHE A 700 -20.15 -27.03 -6.84
C PHE A 700 -18.89 -27.71 -7.41
N GLN A 701 -18.73 -27.74 -8.73
CA GLN A 701 -17.55 -28.26 -9.42
C GLN A 701 -16.47 -27.19 -9.66
N GLY A 702 -16.68 -25.95 -9.23
CA GLY A 702 -15.75 -24.83 -9.46
C GLY A 702 -15.74 -24.35 -10.93
N HIS A 703 -16.77 -24.67 -11.71
CA HIS A 703 -16.93 -24.19 -13.09
C HIS A 703 -17.86 -22.98 -13.14
N ASP A 704 -17.67 -22.09 -14.13
CA ASP A 704 -18.60 -20.98 -14.39
C ASP A 704 -20.00 -21.54 -14.72
N PRO A 705 -21.05 -21.17 -13.96
CA PRO A 705 -22.43 -21.55 -14.26
C PRO A 705 -22.86 -21.25 -15.71
N ARG A 706 -22.32 -20.19 -16.32
CA ARG A 706 -22.57 -19.82 -17.74
C ARG A 706 -22.18 -20.91 -18.73
N ALA A 707 -21.20 -21.76 -18.40
CA ALA A 707 -20.77 -22.85 -19.28
C ALA A 707 -21.81 -23.97 -19.43
N ARG A 708 -22.90 -23.96 -18.65
CA ARG A 708 -23.96 -24.98 -18.68
C ARG A 708 -25.36 -24.48 -18.98
N VAL A 709 -25.56 -23.17 -19.12
CA VAL A 709 -26.88 -22.60 -19.44
C VAL A 709 -26.81 -21.59 -20.59
N PRO A 710 -27.86 -21.49 -21.42
CA PRO A 710 -27.87 -20.57 -22.55
C PRO A 710 -27.98 -19.12 -22.08
N CYS A 711 -27.08 -18.26 -22.56
CA CYS A 711 -27.15 -16.80 -22.36
C CYS A 711 -27.88 -16.05 -23.48
N ALA A 712 -28.27 -16.75 -24.56
CA ALA A 712 -29.01 -16.20 -25.69
C ALA A 712 -30.22 -17.11 -25.97
N LEU A 713 -31.43 -16.60 -25.75
CA LEU A 713 -32.68 -17.38 -25.83
C LEU A 713 -33.72 -16.70 -26.74
N VAL A 714 -34.56 -17.51 -27.38
CA VAL A 714 -35.73 -17.07 -28.16
C VAL A 714 -37.03 -17.50 -27.47
N PHE A 715 -37.90 -16.54 -27.15
CA PHE A 715 -39.20 -16.76 -26.52
C PHE A 715 -40.33 -16.61 -27.55
N LYS A 716 -40.70 -17.73 -28.18
CA LYS A 716 -41.62 -17.75 -29.33
C LYS A 716 -43.02 -18.26 -28.95
N GLY A 717 -44.09 -17.61 -29.40
CA GLY A 717 -45.47 -18.03 -29.08
C GLY A 717 -46.51 -16.90 -29.11
N PRO A 718 -47.79 -17.16 -28.80
CA PRO A 718 -48.84 -16.15 -28.81
C PRO A 718 -48.63 -15.04 -27.76
N SER A 719 -49.26 -13.88 -27.99
CA SER A 719 -49.22 -12.75 -27.05
C SER A 719 -49.95 -13.05 -25.74
N GLY A 720 -49.52 -12.45 -24.63
CA GLY A 720 -50.14 -12.64 -23.32
C GLY A 720 -49.90 -14.00 -22.65
N THR A 721 -48.98 -14.81 -23.15
CA THR A 721 -48.61 -16.15 -22.61
C THR A 721 -47.58 -16.12 -21.46
N GLY A 722 -47.21 -14.93 -20.97
CA GLY A 722 -46.30 -14.78 -19.82
C GLY A 722 -44.81 -14.68 -20.13
N LYS A 723 -44.39 -14.60 -21.41
CA LYS A 723 -42.98 -14.45 -21.84
C LYS A 723 -42.17 -13.44 -21.01
N LYS A 724 -42.70 -12.23 -20.88
CA LYS A 724 -42.11 -11.11 -20.14
C LYS A 724 -41.99 -11.39 -18.63
N THR A 725 -42.96 -12.10 -18.06
CA THR A 725 -42.93 -12.57 -16.67
C THR A 725 -41.83 -13.61 -16.48
N VAL A 726 -41.74 -14.61 -17.38
CA VAL A 726 -40.67 -15.64 -17.36
C VAL A 726 -39.30 -15.00 -17.49
N ALA A 727 -39.12 -14.02 -18.39
CA ALA A 727 -37.84 -13.32 -18.55
C ALA A 727 -37.40 -12.60 -17.25
N ARG A 728 -38.34 -12.01 -16.51
CA ARG A 728 -38.06 -11.38 -15.21
C ARG A 728 -37.63 -12.40 -14.14
N HIS A 729 -38.30 -13.56 -14.05
CA HIS A 729 -37.88 -14.63 -13.14
C HIS A 729 -36.57 -15.30 -13.58
N LEU A 730 -36.32 -15.42 -14.89
CA LEU A 730 -35.05 -15.91 -15.45
C LEU A 730 -33.90 -14.97 -15.07
N SER A 731 -34.09 -13.65 -15.16
CA SER A 731 -33.12 -12.64 -14.71
C SER A 731 -32.79 -12.79 -13.22
N SER A 732 -33.82 -12.93 -12.36
CA SER A 732 -33.63 -13.17 -10.92
C SER A 732 -32.89 -14.48 -10.62
N LEU A 733 -33.23 -15.57 -11.32
CA LEU A 733 -32.54 -16.86 -11.22
C LEU A 733 -31.05 -16.73 -11.62
N TYR A 734 -30.77 -16.12 -12.76
CA TYR A 734 -29.41 -16.00 -13.29
C TYR A 734 -28.55 -15.08 -12.41
N TYR A 735 -29.11 -14.03 -11.81
CA TYR A 735 -28.44 -13.24 -10.78
C TYR A 735 -28.13 -14.08 -9.52
N LYS A 736 -29.13 -14.80 -8.98
CA LYS A 736 -28.97 -15.62 -7.77
C LYS A 736 -27.97 -16.78 -7.94
N MET A 737 -27.72 -17.22 -9.18
CA MET A 737 -26.72 -18.23 -9.51
C MET A 737 -25.38 -17.65 -10.00
N GLY A 738 -25.15 -16.33 -9.86
CA GLY A 738 -23.89 -15.69 -10.22
C GLY A 738 -23.61 -15.53 -11.72
N VAL A 739 -24.58 -15.84 -12.58
CA VAL A 739 -24.47 -15.56 -14.03
C VAL A 739 -24.48 -14.05 -14.24
N LEU A 740 -25.50 -13.34 -13.76
CA LEU A 740 -25.67 -11.89 -13.90
C LEU A 740 -25.13 -11.12 -12.69
N LYS A 741 -24.76 -9.84 -12.90
CA LYS A 741 -24.36 -8.92 -11.82
C LYS A 741 -25.55 -8.39 -11.02
N THR A 742 -26.73 -8.26 -11.65
CA THR A 742 -27.96 -7.76 -11.00
C THR A 742 -29.19 -8.52 -11.49
N ALA A 743 -30.25 -8.56 -10.68
CA ALA A 743 -31.55 -9.12 -11.05
C ALA A 743 -32.39 -8.22 -11.97
N ALA A 744 -31.86 -7.06 -12.38
CA ALA A 744 -32.59 -6.10 -13.20
C ALA A 744 -32.71 -6.60 -14.65
N MET A 745 -33.90 -6.45 -15.22
CA MET A 745 -34.17 -6.71 -16.63
C MET A 745 -34.29 -5.39 -17.38
N VAL A 746 -33.55 -5.24 -18.48
CA VAL A 746 -33.69 -4.13 -19.41
C VAL A 746 -34.72 -4.53 -20.47
N GLU A 747 -35.88 -3.89 -20.42
CA GLU A 747 -36.92 -4.06 -21.43
C GLU A 747 -36.63 -3.11 -22.60
N CYS A 748 -36.61 -3.66 -23.83
CA CYS A 748 -36.26 -2.94 -25.04
C CYS A 748 -37.22 -3.31 -26.17
N SER A 749 -37.80 -2.33 -26.85
CA SER A 749 -38.57 -2.53 -28.08
C SER A 749 -37.69 -2.33 -29.31
N VAL A 750 -38.09 -2.84 -30.47
CA VAL A 750 -37.39 -2.57 -31.74
C VAL A 750 -37.29 -1.07 -32.05
N THR A 751 -38.26 -0.25 -31.59
CA THR A 751 -38.21 1.21 -31.68
C THR A 751 -37.15 1.89 -30.79
N ASP A 752 -36.67 1.22 -29.74
CA ASP A 752 -35.62 1.75 -28.86
C ASP A 752 -34.20 1.50 -29.42
N LEU A 753 -34.06 0.54 -30.33
CA LEU A 753 -32.81 0.20 -31.03
C LEU A 753 -32.59 1.10 -32.25
N VAL A 754 -33.67 1.49 -32.93
CA VAL A 754 -33.63 2.06 -34.29
C VAL A 754 -33.88 3.58 -34.30
N THR A 755 -33.34 4.24 -35.32
CA THR A 755 -33.61 5.64 -35.68
C THR A 755 -33.81 5.78 -37.19
N THR A 756 -34.15 6.98 -37.67
CA THR A 756 -34.20 7.33 -39.10
C THR A 756 -32.82 7.43 -39.77
N SER A 757 -31.71 7.15 -39.06
CA SER A 757 -30.35 7.20 -39.59
C SER A 757 -29.58 5.91 -39.24
N VAL A 758 -28.81 5.39 -40.20
CA VAL A 758 -28.04 4.14 -40.05
C VAL A 758 -27.00 4.28 -38.93
N SER A 759 -26.19 5.35 -38.95
CA SER A 759 -25.15 5.59 -37.95
C SER A 759 -25.72 5.80 -36.53
N HIS A 760 -26.85 6.49 -36.41
CA HIS A 760 -27.49 6.71 -35.11
C HIS A 760 -28.17 5.44 -34.59
N THR A 761 -28.61 4.54 -35.47
CA THR A 761 -29.13 3.22 -35.12
C THR A 761 -28.04 2.31 -34.54
N SER A 762 -26.83 2.32 -35.10
CA SER A 762 -25.67 1.66 -34.47
C SER A 762 -25.39 2.20 -33.06
N ILE A 763 -25.41 3.53 -32.88
CA ILE A 763 -25.16 4.17 -31.56
C ILE A 763 -26.26 3.79 -30.55
N ARG A 764 -27.54 3.84 -30.93
CA ARG A 764 -28.65 3.42 -30.05
C ARG A 764 -28.57 1.94 -29.70
N THR A 765 -28.34 1.07 -30.67
CA THR A 765 -28.21 -0.37 -30.45
C THR A 765 -27.08 -0.68 -29.46
N ARG A 766 -25.91 -0.04 -29.62
CA ARG A 766 -24.80 -0.11 -28.66
C ARG A 766 -25.21 0.41 -27.29
N SER A 767 -25.85 1.57 -27.19
CA SER A 767 -26.32 2.11 -25.91
C SER A 767 -27.28 1.18 -25.16
N GLN A 768 -28.18 0.47 -25.85
CA GLN A 768 -29.07 -0.51 -25.23
C GLN A 768 -28.32 -1.80 -24.81
N LEU A 769 -27.33 -2.24 -25.59
CA LEU A 769 -26.44 -3.35 -25.20
C LEU A 769 -25.63 -3.01 -23.96
N GLU A 770 -24.99 -1.83 -23.91
CA GLU A 770 -24.26 -1.33 -22.75
C GLU A 770 -25.15 -1.25 -21.51
N ARG A 771 -26.36 -0.68 -21.63
CA ARG A 771 -27.36 -0.66 -20.54
C ARG A 771 -27.72 -2.06 -20.04
N GLY A 772 -27.67 -3.07 -20.92
CA GLY A 772 -27.91 -4.48 -20.64
C GLY A 772 -26.72 -5.24 -20.07
N ARG A 773 -25.51 -4.66 -19.99
CA ARG A 773 -24.35 -5.33 -19.38
C ARG A 773 -24.62 -5.66 -17.91
N GLY A 774 -24.19 -6.85 -17.49
CA GLY A 774 -24.49 -7.39 -16.16
C GLY A 774 -25.96 -7.75 -15.90
N LYS A 775 -26.84 -7.62 -16.89
CA LYS A 775 -28.32 -7.73 -16.78
C LYS A 775 -28.90 -8.68 -17.85
N LEU A 776 -30.21 -8.90 -17.78
CA LEU A 776 -30.96 -9.54 -18.85
C LEU A 776 -31.57 -8.47 -19.77
N LEU A 777 -31.24 -8.49 -21.05
CA LEU A 777 -31.86 -7.66 -22.10
C LEU A 777 -33.01 -8.43 -22.75
N TYR A 778 -34.23 -7.93 -22.61
CA TYR A 778 -35.44 -8.50 -23.21
C TYR A 778 -35.87 -7.63 -24.39
N VAL A 779 -35.77 -8.18 -25.61
CA VAL A 779 -36.19 -7.51 -26.85
C VAL A 779 -37.60 -7.95 -27.20
N GLU A 780 -38.56 -7.05 -27.04
CA GLU A 780 -39.97 -7.24 -27.35
C GLU A 780 -40.24 -7.01 -28.85
N ASP A 781 -41.06 -7.88 -29.45
CA ASP A 781 -41.38 -7.93 -30.88
C ASP A 781 -40.15 -8.03 -31.80
N ALA A 782 -39.17 -8.86 -31.40
CA ALA A 782 -37.90 -9.04 -32.09
C ALA A 782 -38.01 -9.50 -33.56
N HIS A 783 -39.13 -10.14 -33.95
CA HIS A 783 -39.43 -10.49 -35.35
C HIS A 783 -39.31 -9.30 -36.31
N ARG A 784 -39.69 -8.10 -35.84
CA ARG A 784 -39.65 -6.84 -36.60
C ARG A 784 -38.25 -6.34 -36.92
N LEU A 785 -37.20 -6.96 -36.37
CA LEU A 785 -35.81 -6.66 -36.75
C LEU A 785 -35.55 -6.98 -38.24
N GLY A 786 -36.33 -7.87 -38.84
CA GLY A 786 -36.24 -8.20 -40.26
C GLY A 786 -36.95 -7.24 -41.23
N ASP A 787 -37.75 -6.28 -40.74
CA ASP A 787 -38.72 -5.54 -41.58
C ASP A 787 -38.07 -4.57 -42.58
N ASN A 788 -37.11 -3.74 -42.13
CA ASN A 788 -36.61 -2.58 -42.88
C ASN A 788 -35.07 -2.47 -42.82
N GLU A 789 -34.44 -1.71 -43.74
CA GLU A 789 -32.98 -1.52 -43.75
C GLU A 789 -32.40 -1.01 -42.41
N TYR A 790 -33.09 -0.06 -41.75
CA TYR A 790 -32.66 0.44 -40.44
C TYR A 790 -32.73 -0.64 -39.34
N THR A 791 -33.72 -1.54 -39.38
CA THR A 791 -33.84 -2.63 -38.40
C THR A 791 -32.79 -3.72 -38.66
N MET A 792 -32.43 -3.93 -39.93
CA MET A 792 -31.30 -4.80 -40.31
C MET A 792 -29.97 -4.27 -39.79
N GLN A 793 -29.70 -2.96 -39.84
CA GLN A 793 -28.49 -2.37 -39.24
C GLN A 793 -28.40 -2.65 -37.74
N ALA A 794 -29.50 -2.50 -36.99
CA ALA A 794 -29.53 -2.84 -35.57
C ALA A 794 -29.25 -4.33 -35.34
N MET A 795 -29.83 -5.21 -36.17
CA MET A 795 -29.58 -6.66 -36.10
C MET A 795 -28.12 -7.02 -36.41
N ASP A 796 -27.47 -6.38 -37.37
CA ASP A 796 -26.07 -6.66 -37.71
C ASP A 796 -25.11 -6.20 -36.59
N GLU A 797 -25.40 -5.09 -35.91
CA GLU A 797 -24.68 -4.67 -34.69
C GLU A 797 -24.91 -5.65 -33.52
N LEU A 798 -26.14 -6.15 -33.32
CA LEU A 798 -26.41 -7.22 -32.35
C LEU A 798 -25.57 -8.48 -32.66
N VAL A 799 -25.59 -8.95 -33.92
CA VAL A 799 -24.82 -10.14 -34.35
C VAL A 799 -23.30 -9.93 -34.17
N TYR A 800 -22.80 -8.70 -34.34
CA TYR A 800 -21.39 -8.37 -34.14
C TYR A 800 -20.96 -8.26 -32.67
N LEU A 801 -21.82 -7.75 -31.79
CA LEU A 801 -21.48 -7.41 -30.40
C LEU A 801 -21.87 -8.49 -29.39
N LEU A 802 -22.96 -9.23 -29.61
CA LEU A 802 -23.41 -10.29 -28.69
C LEU A 802 -22.35 -11.38 -28.43
N PRO A 803 -21.51 -11.82 -29.40
CA PRO A 803 -20.41 -12.74 -29.10
C PRO A 803 -19.41 -12.17 -28.10
N LYS A 804 -19.11 -10.87 -28.18
CA LYS A 804 -18.15 -10.17 -27.29
C LYS A 804 -18.73 -9.94 -25.90
N LEU A 805 -20.02 -9.62 -25.80
CA LEU A 805 -20.74 -9.36 -24.55
C LEU A 805 -21.32 -10.63 -23.89
N SER A 806 -21.13 -11.80 -24.50
CA SER A 806 -21.66 -13.10 -24.06
C SER A 806 -21.25 -13.49 -22.63
N HIS A 807 -20.10 -13.02 -22.16
CA HIS A 807 -19.59 -13.23 -20.79
C HIS A 807 -20.17 -12.25 -19.76
N GLU A 808 -20.95 -11.25 -20.17
CA GLU A 808 -21.42 -10.18 -19.29
C GLU A 808 -22.95 -10.03 -19.22
N MET A 809 -23.68 -10.37 -20.28
CA MET A 809 -25.15 -10.21 -20.33
C MET A 809 -25.89 -11.51 -20.68
N VAL A 810 -27.22 -11.46 -20.60
CA VAL A 810 -28.15 -12.48 -21.11
C VAL A 810 -29.15 -11.79 -22.04
N VAL A 811 -29.47 -12.37 -23.19
CA VAL A 811 -30.38 -11.75 -24.16
C VAL A 811 -31.53 -12.68 -24.50
N VAL A 812 -32.74 -12.13 -24.46
CA VAL A 812 -34.00 -12.83 -24.78
C VAL A 812 -34.69 -12.09 -25.93
N LEU A 813 -34.83 -12.74 -27.08
CA LEU A 813 -35.62 -12.24 -28.21
C LEU A 813 -37.04 -12.80 -28.13
N ALA A 814 -38.07 -11.96 -28.05
CA ALA A 814 -39.46 -12.39 -27.92
C ALA A 814 -40.33 -11.98 -29.13
N GLY A 815 -41.16 -12.91 -29.63
CA GLY A 815 -42.08 -12.61 -30.74
C GLY A 815 -43.08 -13.74 -31.04
N PRO A 816 -44.05 -13.54 -31.95
CA PRO A 816 -44.96 -14.58 -32.42
C PRO A 816 -44.21 -15.76 -33.05
N ALA A 817 -44.72 -16.99 -32.87
CA ALA A 817 -43.96 -18.19 -33.25
C ALA A 817 -43.57 -18.22 -34.73
N GLN A 818 -44.55 -18.07 -35.62
CA GLN A 818 -44.37 -18.17 -37.07
C GLN A 818 -43.42 -17.08 -37.62
N GLU A 819 -43.43 -15.89 -37.02
CA GLU A 819 -42.63 -14.74 -37.45
C GLU A 819 -41.19 -14.83 -36.93
N MET A 820 -40.99 -15.33 -35.69
CA MET A 820 -39.65 -15.65 -35.19
C MET A 820 -39.00 -16.79 -35.98
N ASP A 821 -39.76 -17.85 -36.28
CA ASP A 821 -39.29 -18.96 -37.12
C ASP A 821 -38.84 -18.45 -38.51
N HIS A 822 -39.60 -17.53 -39.11
CA HIS A 822 -39.26 -16.90 -40.39
C HIS A 822 -38.01 -16.01 -40.30
N LEU A 823 -37.88 -15.19 -39.24
CA LEU A 823 -36.69 -14.35 -39.02
C LEU A 823 -35.42 -15.20 -38.91
N LEU A 824 -35.46 -16.26 -38.10
CA LEU A 824 -34.31 -17.13 -37.86
C LEU A 824 -33.92 -17.93 -39.12
N ALA A 825 -34.90 -18.46 -39.86
CA ALA A 825 -34.66 -19.15 -41.12
C ALA A 825 -33.99 -18.24 -42.17
N ASN A 826 -34.40 -16.96 -42.25
CA ASN A 826 -33.82 -15.98 -43.17
C ASN A 826 -32.47 -15.41 -42.71
N ARG A 827 -32.05 -15.62 -41.44
CA ARG A 827 -30.83 -15.05 -40.87
C ARG A 827 -29.99 -16.10 -40.11
N PRO A 828 -29.25 -16.99 -40.83
CA PRO A 828 -28.47 -18.06 -40.22
C PRO A 828 -27.45 -17.61 -39.17
N ARG A 829 -26.86 -16.41 -39.33
CA ARG A 829 -25.93 -15.84 -38.32
C ARG A 829 -26.65 -15.56 -36.99
N LEU A 830 -27.85 -15.00 -37.01
CA LEU A 830 -28.65 -14.77 -35.81
C LEU A 830 -29.06 -16.12 -35.18
N ALA A 831 -29.55 -17.06 -35.99
CA ALA A 831 -29.92 -18.40 -35.52
C ALA A 831 -28.74 -19.14 -34.86
N SER A 832 -27.51 -18.98 -35.37
CA SER A 832 -26.32 -19.60 -34.77
C SER A 832 -25.97 -19.08 -33.37
N LEU A 833 -26.39 -17.85 -33.03
CA LEU A 833 -26.22 -17.26 -31.69
C LEU A 833 -27.34 -17.64 -30.74
N PHE A 834 -28.56 -17.82 -31.25
CA PHE A 834 -29.78 -18.08 -30.47
C PHE A 834 -30.24 -19.54 -30.65
N GLN A 835 -29.45 -20.49 -30.15
CA GLN A 835 -29.71 -21.93 -30.30
C GLN A 835 -30.79 -22.46 -29.33
N GLU A 836 -31.05 -21.77 -28.21
CA GLU A 836 -32.10 -22.17 -27.26
C GLU A 836 -33.42 -21.45 -27.56
N GLU A 837 -34.43 -22.22 -27.96
CA GLU A 837 -35.77 -21.72 -28.22
C GLU A 837 -36.77 -22.27 -27.19
N ILE A 838 -37.47 -21.38 -26.48
CA ILE A 838 -38.53 -21.72 -25.53
C ILE A 838 -39.89 -21.41 -26.17
N PRO A 839 -40.66 -22.45 -26.59
CA PRO A 839 -42.00 -22.26 -27.15
C PRO A 839 -43.04 -22.05 -26.05
N PHE A 840 -43.75 -20.93 -26.11
CA PHE A 840 -44.87 -20.61 -25.24
C PHE A 840 -46.18 -21.06 -25.89
N ARG A 841 -46.79 -22.12 -25.36
CA ARG A 841 -48.13 -22.57 -25.74
C ARG A 841 -49.23 -21.64 -25.19
N ASN A 842 -50.43 -21.72 -25.75
CA ASN A 842 -51.59 -21.10 -25.10
C ASN A 842 -51.85 -21.79 -23.73
N PRO A 843 -52.13 -21.01 -22.68
CA PRO A 843 -52.43 -21.52 -21.35
C PRO A 843 -53.71 -22.35 -21.33
N THR A 844 -53.76 -23.35 -20.45
CA THR A 844 -54.95 -24.18 -20.27
C THR A 844 -56.09 -23.38 -19.62
N PRO A 845 -57.37 -23.79 -19.79
CA PRO A 845 -58.48 -23.14 -19.12
C PRO A 845 -58.30 -23.04 -17.59
N ARG A 846 -57.65 -24.04 -16.96
CA ARG A 846 -57.35 -24.04 -15.52
C ARG A 846 -56.30 -22.98 -15.15
N GLU A 847 -55.26 -22.80 -15.96
CA GLU A 847 -54.25 -21.74 -15.76
C GLU A 847 -54.88 -20.34 -15.90
N CYS A 848 -55.78 -20.16 -16.89
CA CYS A 848 -56.55 -18.93 -17.08
C CYS A 848 -57.48 -18.61 -15.90
N LEU A 849 -58.21 -19.60 -15.35
CA LEU A 849 -59.09 -19.39 -14.19
C LEU A 849 -58.28 -19.08 -12.91
N ARG A 850 -57.13 -19.73 -12.70
CA ARG A 850 -56.21 -19.38 -11.59
C ARG A 850 -55.67 -17.95 -11.71
N LEU A 851 -55.31 -17.49 -12.90
CA LEU A 851 -54.88 -16.09 -13.11
C LEU A 851 -56.03 -15.11 -12.83
N LEU A 852 -57.26 -15.46 -13.23
CA LEU A 852 -58.44 -14.63 -12.97
C LEU A 852 -58.70 -14.52 -11.47
N ASP A 853 -58.70 -15.65 -10.76
CA ASP A 853 -58.91 -15.75 -9.32
C ASP A 853 -57.91 -14.87 -8.54
N ARG A 854 -56.61 -15.02 -8.83
CA ARG A 854 -55.54 -14.19 -8.27
C ARG A 854 -55.75 -12.69 -8.52
N ARG A 855 -56.15 -12.30 -9.74
CA ARG A 855 -56.36 -10.88 -10.06
C ARG A 855 -57.56 -10.27 -9.35
N LEU A 856 -58.59 -11.06 -9.06
CA LEU A 856 -59.71 -10.61 -8.25
C LEU A 856 -59.28 -10.41 -6.78
N GLU A 857 -58.42 -11.29 -6.27
CA GLU A 857 -57.79 -11.15 -4.94
C GLU A 857 -56.86 -9.93 -4.85
N GLU A 858 -55.99 -9.71 -5.85
CA GLU A 858 -55.11 -8.52 -5.94
C GLU A 858 -55.89 -7.19 -6.00
N GLU A 859 -57.11 -7.20 -6.56
CA GLU A 859 -58.03 -6.04 -6.64
C GLU A 859 -59.02 -5.98 -5.44
N GLY A 860 -58.78 -6.75 -4.37
CA GLY A 860 -59.54 -6.65 -3.11
C GLY A 860 -60.92 -7.32 -3.11
N VAL A 861 -61.25 -8.14 -4.12
CA VAL A 861 -62.42 -9.05 -4.05
C VAL A 861 -62.00 -10.23 -3.18
N LEU A 862 -62.55 -10.34 -1.97
CA LEU A 862 -62.18 -11.38 -1.00
C LEU A 862 -63.29 -12.44 -0.86
N GLY A 863 -62.89 -13.68 -0.56
CA GLY A 863 -63.81 -14.81 -0.32
C GLY A 863 -63.66 -15.97 -1.32
N PRO A 864 -64.23 -17.15 -1.00
CA PRO A 864 -64.07 -18.37 -1.79
C PRO A 864 -64.87 -18.32 -3.10
N ARG A 865 -64.19 -18.07 -4.22
CA ARG A 865 -64.76 -18.11 -5.57
C ARG A 865 -64.75 -19.54 -6.09
N LEU A 866 -65.66 -20.36 -5.58
CA LEU A 866 -65.73 -21.79 -5.91
C LEU A 866 -65.91 -22.04 -7.42
N PHE A 867 -66.66 -21.18 -8.11
CA PHE A 867 -66.79 -21.18 -9.58
C PHE A 867 -65.47 -20.98 -10.35
N LEU A 868 -64.39 -20.50 -9.71
CA LEU A 868 -63.04 -20.43 -10.30
C LEU A 868 -62.11 -21.55 -9.80
N THR A 869 -62.41 -22.16 -8.65
CA THR A 869 -61.45 -22.96 -7.88
C THR A 869 -61.84 -24.44 -7.67
N ASP A 870 -63.13 -24.79 -7.58
CA ASP A 870 -63.58 -26.17 -7.33
C ASP A 870 -64.14 -26.87 -8.60
N PRO A 871 -63.45 -27.89 -9.16
CA PRO A 871 -63.94 -28.69 -10.29
C PRO A 871 -65.26 -29.46 -10.05
N ARG A 872 -65.71 -29.58 -8.80
CA ARG A 872 -66.95 -30.26 -8.42
C ARG A 872 -68.19 -29.43 -8.73
N GLU A 873 -68.08 -28.11 -8.72
CA GLU A 873 -69.20 -27.22 -9.00
C GLU A 873 -69.65 -27.23 -10.46
N ALA A 874 -70.95 -27.05 -10.68
CA ALA A 874 -71.52 -26.96 -12.02
C ALA A 874 -71.08 -25.65 -12.73
N THR A 875 -71.03 -24.54 -12.00
CA THR A 875 -70.63 -23.22 -12.51
C THR A 875 -69.17 -23.24 -12.98
N HIS A 876 -68.25 -23.83 -12.20
CA HIS A 876 -66.84 -24.00 -12.60
C HIS A 876 -66.67 -24.74 -13.94
N ARG A 877 -67.51 -25.73 -14.24
CA ARG A 877 -67.48 -26.44 -15.53
C ARG A 877 -67.88 -25.53 -16.68
N GLU A 878 -68.89 -24.67 -16.50
CA GLU A 878 -69.28 -23.69 -17.52
C GLU A 878 -68.21 -22.60 -17.70
N PHE A 879 -67.59 -22.08 -16.63
CA PHE A 879 -66.44 -21.16 -16.73
C PHE A 879 -65.26 -21.79 -17.48
N THR A 880 -64.94 -23.06 -17.17
CA THR A 880 -63.88 -23.83 -17.86
C THR A 880 -64.18 -23.96 -19.35
N ARG A 881 -65.41 -24.32 -19.73
CA ARG A 881 -65.84 -24.39 -21.15
C ARG A 881 -65.81 -23.03 -21.83
N ALA A 882 -66.28 -21.98 -21.16
CA ALA A 882 -66.32 -20.64 -21.72
C ALA A 882 -64.90 -20.13 -22.03
N ILE A 883 -63.93 -20.37 -21.14
CA ILE A 883 -62.50 -20.09 -21.41
C ILE A 883 -61.95 -20.99 -22.53
N GLN A 884 -62.30 -22.29 -22.55
CA GLN A 884 -61.88 -23.20 -23.62
C GLN A 884 -62.35 -22.69 -24.99
N ILE A 885 -63.61 -22.27 -25.12
CA ILE A 885 -64.17 -21.70 -26.35
C ILE A 885 -63.52 -20.36 -26.69
N LEU A 886 -63.32 -19.48 -25.70
CA LEU A 886 -62.60 -18.21 -25.89
C LEU A 886 -61.18 -18.41 -26.41
N SER A 887 -60.47 -19.45 -25.93
CA SER A 887 -59.11 -19.79 -26.37
C SER A 887 -59.00 -20.27 -27.82
N MET A 888 -60.12 -20.67 -28.45
CA MET A 888 -60.15 -21.05 -29.87
C MET A 888 -60.23 -19.84 -30.82
N PHE A 889 -60.51 -18.63 -30.34
CA PHE A 889 -60.55 -17.44 -31.19
C PHE A 889 -59.13 -16.99 -31.57
N PRO A 890 -58.82 -16.74 -32.86
CA PRO A 890 -57.54 -16.17 -33.29
C PRO A 890 -57.17 -14.85 -32.61
N CYS A 891 -58.17 -14.07 -32.17
CA CYS A 891 -58.00 -12.80 -31.47
C CYS A 891 -57.95 -12.92 -29.93
N TRP A 892 -57.75 -14.12 -29.39
CA TRP A 892 -57.56 -14.37 -27.96
C TRP A 892 -56.17 -13.89 -27.50
N GLY A 893 -56.16 -12.98 -26.52
CA GLY A 893 -54.99 -12.29 -25.98
C GLY A 893 -54.50 -12.86 -24.65
N ASN A 894 -54.92 -14.07 -24.28
CA ASN A 894 -54.49 -14.77 -23.06
C ASN A 894 -54.58 -13.88 -21.80
N ALA A 895 -53.47 -13.61 -21.12
CA ALA A 895 -53.46 -12.76 -19.92
C ALA A 895 -54.05 -11.35 -20.13
N GLY A 896 -54.03 -10.81 -21.36
CA GLY A 896 -54.67 -9.52 -21.66
C GLY A 896 -56.19 -9.57 -21.54
N ASP A 897 -56.81 -10.64 -22.04
CA ASP A 897 -58.27 -10.83 -21.97
C ASP A 897 -58.73 -11.22 -20.57
N ILE A 898 -57.96 -12.06 -19.86
CA ILE A 898 -58.21 -12.33 -18.44
C ILE A 898 -58.14 -11.05 -17.59
N GLY A 899 -57.28 -10.10 -17.96
CA GLY A 899 -57.17 -8.79 -17.28
C GLY A 899 -58.28 -7.81 -17.65
N LEU A 900 -58.83 -7.91 -18.86
CA LEU A 900 -60.07 -7.22 -19.23
C LEU A 900 -61.27 -7.77 -18.46
N LEU A 901 -61.34 -9.10 -18.33
CA LEU A 901 -62.39 -9.82 -17.61
C LEU A 901 -62.38 -9.48 -16.10
N ALA A 902 -61.22 -9.55 -15.44
CA ALA A 902 -61.06 -9.18 -14.03
C ALA A 902 -61.55 -7.74 -13.77
N ARG A 903 -61.10 -6.76 -14.58
CA ARG A 903 -61.55 -5.36 -14.46
C ARG A 903 -63.05 -5.19 -14.66
N TRP A 904 -63.68 -5.97 -15.56
CA TRP A 904 -65.14 -5.93 -15.71
C TRP A 904 -65.87 -6.54 -14.51
N MET A 905 -65.35 -7.63 -13.94
CA MET A 905 -65.92 -8.27 -12.75
C MET A 905 -65.82 -7.35 -11.52
N VAL A 906 -64.66 -6.73 -11.28
CA VAL A 906 -64.48 -5.71 -10.23
C VAL A 906 -65.42 -4.52 -10.47
N SER A 907 -65.46 -3.99 -11.70
CA SER A 907 -66.35 -2.87 -12.06
C SER A 907 -67.83 -3.16 -11.85
N VAL A 908 -68.29 -4.41 -12.04
CA VAL A 908 -69.68 -4.80 -11.73
C VAL A 908 -69.88 -4.94 -10.23
N SER A 909 -68.91 -5.50 -9.49
CA SER A 909 -68.99 -5.68 -8.04
C SER A 909 -68.99 -4.36 -7.26
N VAL A 910 -68.32 -3.32 -7.79
CA VAL A 910 -68.23 -1.99 -7.17
C VAL A 910 -69.41 -1.09 -7.54
N LYS A 911 -70.09 -1.34 -8.68
CA LYS A 911 -71.13 -0.46 -9.23
C LYS A 911 -72.30 -0.20 -8.26
N ASP A 912 -72.65 -1.21 -7.48
CA ASP A 912 -73.84 -1.20 -6.62
C ASP A 912 -73.49 -0.94 -5.14
N LEU A 913 -72.25 -0.50 -4.83
CA LEU A 913 -71.82 -0.14 -3.47
C LEU A 913 -72.28 1.29 -3.10
N PRO A 914 -72.81 1.50 -1.87
CA PRO A 914 -73.14 2.84 -1.38
C PRO A 914 -71.89 3.67 -1.11
N LEU A 915 -71.94 4.96 -1.46
CA LEU A 915 -70.84 5.92 -1.24
C LEU A 915 -70.90 6.62 0.14
N ASP A 916 -72.00 6.43 0.87
CA ASP A 916 -72.31 7.17 2.10
C ASP A 916 -71.91 6.36 3.36
N GLY A 917 -70.63 6.39 3.75
CA GLY A 917 -70.21 5.79 5.02
C GLY A 917 -68.69 5.73 5.26
N THR A 918 -68.28 5.82 6.53
CA THR A 918 -66.88 5.77 6.97
C THR A 918 -66.24 4.37 6.97
N THR A 919 -66.98 3.36 6.51
CA THR A 919 -66.52 1.97 6.35
C THR A 919 -67.02 1.40 5.03
N PHE A 920 -66.12 1.04 4.12
CA PHE A 920 -66.47 0.40 2.85
C PHE A 920 -66.94 -1.04 3.06
N PRO A 921 -68.03 -1.50 2.43
CA PRO A 921 -68.43 -2.92 2.47
C PRO A 921 -67.42 -3.83 1.76
N GLU A 922 -67.36 -5.11 2.15
CA GLU A 922 -66.59 -6.11 1.42
C GLU A 922 -67.05 -6.23 -0.04
N ILE A 923 -66.11 -6.15 -0.99
CA ILE A 923 -66.41 -6.32 -2.41
C ILE A 923 -66.68 -7.80 -2.68
N ARG A 924 -67.93 -8.14 -3.03
CA ARG A 924 -68.37 -9.51 -3.32
C ARG A 924 -68.84 -9.62 -4.77
N LEU A 925 -68.43 -10.71 -5.43
CA LEU A 925 -68.75 -11.02 -6.82
C LEU A 925 -69.60 -12.30 -6.88
N THR A 926 -70.79 -12.23 -7.48
CA THR A 926 -71.65 -13.40 -7.68
C THR A 926 -71.34 -14.14 -8.99
N ASP A 927 -71.61 -15.44 -9.02
CA ASP A 927 -71.48 -16.30 -10.21
C ASP A 927 -72.22 -15.73 -11.44
N GLU A 928 -73.40 -15.14 -11.25
CA GLU A 928 -74.21 -14.57 -12.33
C GLU A 928 -73.57 -13.31 -12.93
N GLN A 929 -73.11 -12.38 -12.07
CA GLN A 929 -72.36 -11.19 -12.50
C GLN A 929 -71.07 -11.58 -13.23
N ALA A 930 -70.34 -12.56 -12.69
CA ALA A 930 -69.12 -13.09 -13.29
C ALA A 930 -69.39 -13.74 -14.66
N MET A 931 -70.47 -14.52 -14.79
CA MET A 931 -70.85 -15.16 -16.06
C MET A 931 -71.34 -14.13 -17.10
N ALA A 932 -72.04 -13.07 -16.68
CA ALA A 932 -72.42 -11.97 -17.55
C ALA A 932 -71.18 -11.29 -18.17
N CYS A 933 -70.10 -11.10 -17.40
CA CYS A 933 -68.83 -10.59 -17.90
C CYS A 933 -68.16 -11.55 -18.92
N MET A 934 -68.25 -12.87 -18.71
CA MET A 934 -67.79 -13.88 -19.68
C MET A 934 -68.56 -13.83 -21.00
N ILE A 935 -69.89 -13.72 -20.95
CA ILE A 935 -70.75 -13.61 -22.14
C ILE A 935 -70.43 -12.31 -22.91
N LYS A 936 -70.22 -11.20 -22.20
CA LYS A 936 -69.78 -9.92 -22.78
C LYS A 936 -68.46 -10.06 -23.53
N LEU A 937 -67.49 -10.78 -22.96
CA LEU A 937 -66.18 -11.03 -23.59
C LEU A 937 -66.31 -11.91 -24.83
N PHE A 938 -67.11 -12.99 -24.76
CA PHE A 938 -67.40 -13.86 -25.89
C PHE A 938 -68.04 -13.12 -27.06
N ASN A 939 -69.06 -12.30 -26.81
CA ASN A 939 -69.69 -11.47 -27.84
C ASN A 939 -68.65 -10.52 -28.49
N LEU A 940 -67.86 -9.79 -27.69
CA LEU A 940 -66.82 -8.90 -28.20
C LEU A 940 -65.78 -9.62 -29.09
N LYS A 941 -65.36 -10.85 -28.73
CA LYS A 941 -64.41 -11.64 -29.52
C LYS A 941 -65.02 -12.17 -30.81
N ARG A 942 -66.25 -12.68 -30.75
CA ARG A 942 -67.02 -13.11 -31.93
C ARG A 942 -67.25 -11.98 -32.92
N ASP A 943 -67.56 -10.79 -32.44
CA ASP A 943 -67.90 -9.67 -33.32
C ASP A 943 -66.64 -9.09 -33.99
N ARG A 944 -65.49 -9.07 -33.29
CA ARG A 944 -64.18 -8.79 -33.90
C ARG A 944 -63.77 -9.84 -34.96
N LEU A 945 -64.04 -11.12 -34.72
CA LEU A 945 -63.77 -12.19 -35.68
C LEU A 945 -64.57 -12.00 -36.99
N ARG A 946 -65.82 -11.54 -36.89
CA ARG A 946 -66.67 -11.24 -38.05
C ARG A 946 -66.18 -10.03 -38.85
N PHE A 947 -65.61 -9.03 -38.19
CA PHE A 947 -65.19 -7.78 -38.84
C PHE A 947 -63.89 -7.93 -39.66
N ASN A 948 -62.93 -8.73 -39.17
CA ASN A 948 -61.58 -8.80 -39.77
C ASN A 948 -61.46 -9.62 -41.07
N GLN A 949 -62.54 -10.27 -41.55
CA GLN A 949 -62.55 -11.14 -42.75
C GLN A 949 -61.43 -12.22 -42.84
N ASP A 950 -60.84 -12.60 -41.70
CA ASP A 950 -59.70 -13.51 -41.61
C ASP A 950 -59.98 -14.84 -42.36
N GLN A 951 -59.05 -15.28 -43.21
CA GLN A 951 -59.20 -16.55 -43.94
C GLN A 951 -59.41 -17.74 -42.99
N LYS A 952 -58.82 -17.71 -41.79
CA LYS A 952 -59.04 -18.74 -40.75
C LYS A 952 -60.45 -18.68 -40.17
N ALA A 953 -61.09 -17.51 -40.14
CA ALA A 953 -62.46 -17.35 -39.67
C ALA A 953 -63.51 -17.99 -40.60
N ARG A 954 -63.19 -18.20 -41.88
CA ARG A 954 -64.07 -18.90 -42.84
C ARG A 954 -64.17 -20.42 -42.56
N ASN A 955 -63.17 -20.98 -41.86
CA ASN A 955 -63.09 -22.41 -41.54
C ASN A 955 -63.62 -22.76 -40.13
N LEU A 956 -63.93 -21.76 -39.30
CA LEU A 956 -64.59 -21.97 -38.02
C LEU A 956 -66.06 -22.38 -38.25
N PRO A 957 -66.60 -23.40 -37.55
CA PRO A 957 -67.98 -23.84 -37.75
C PRO A 957 -68.98 -22.68 -37.58
N ARG A 958 -70.03 -22.65 -38.42
CA ARG A 958 -71.17 -21.73 -38.27
C ARG A 958 -71.94 -21.90 -36.94
N ILE A 959 -71.55 -22.87 -36.10
CA ILE A 959 -72.19 -23.30 -34.85
C ILE A 959 -71.58 -22.59 -33.61
N LEU A 960 -70.93 -21.42 -33.76
CA LEU A 960 -70.75 -20.49 -32.65
C LEU A 960 -72.10 -19.80 -32.31
N SER A 961 -73.10 -20.61 -31.93
CA SER A 961 -74.39 -20.14 -31.44
C SER A 961 -74.20 -19.37 -30.13
N GLN A 962 -75.07 -18.38 -29.89
CA GLN A 962 -75.06 -17.63 -28.63
C GLN A 962 -75.21 -18.59 -27.43
N PRO A 963 -74.55 -18.30 -26.28
CA PRO A 963 -74.81 -18.99 -25.02
C PRO A 963 -76.31 -18.95 -24.72
N ARG A 964 -76.91 -20.10 -24.39
CA ARG A 964 -78.36 -20.19 -24.15
C ARG A 964 -78.64 -20.14 -22.65
N SER A 965 -79.53 -19.24 -22.24
CA SER A 965 -80.14 -19.32 -20.91
C SER A 965 -81.08 -20.52 -20.85
N THR A 966 -81.12 -21.23 -19.71
CA THR A 966 -81.99 -22.39 -19.51
C THR A 966 -82.82 -22.24 -18.25
N GLU A 967 -84.10 -22.61 -18.30
CA GLU A 967 -85.08 -22.44 -17.20
C GLU A 967 -84.75 -23.26 -15.93
N ARG A 968 -83.72 -24.11 -15.96
CA ARG A 968 -83.29 -24.97 -14.84
C ARG A 968 -81.80 -24.81 -14.56
N GLY A 969 -81.39 -23.57 -14.24
CA GLY A 969 -80.10 -23.28 -13.61
C GLY A 969 -78.97 -22.92 -14.57
N GLY A 970 -78.98 -21.67 -15.05
CA GLY A 970 -77.81 -20.98 -15.60
C GLY A 970 -77.69 -20.92 -17.12
N VAL A 971 -76.73 -20.11 -17.57
CA VAL A 971 -76.35 -19.95 -18.98
C VAL A 971 -75.38 -21.05 -19.36
N ARG A 972 -75.68 -21.77 -20.45
CA ARG A 972 -74.81 -22.82 -20.99
C ARG A 972 -74.15 -22.36 -22.28
N PHE A 973 -72.85 -22.57 -22.38
CA PHE A 973 -72.13 -22.44 -23.64
C PHE A 973 -72.42 -23.67 -24.53
N PRO A 974 -72.45 -23.53 -25.87
CA PRO A 974 -72.60 -24.65 -26.77
C PRO A 974 -71.41 -25.63 -26.63
N VAL A 975 -71.71 -26.92 -26.85
CA VAL A 975 -70.73 -28.03 -26.86
C VAL A 975 -70.03 -28.11 -28.21
#